data_AF-A0AAE0KBM0-F1
#
_entry.id   AF-A0AAE0KBM0-F1
#
_cell.length_a   1.000
_cell.length_b   1.000
_cell.length_c   1.000
_cell.angle_alpha   90.00
_cell.angle_beta   90.00
_cell.angle_gamma   90.00
#
_symmetry.space_group_name_H-M   'P 1'
#
loop_
_entity.id
_entity.type
_entity.pdbx_description
1 polymer ?
#
loop_
_entity_poly.entity_id
_entity_poly.type
_entity_poly.pdbx_seq_one_letter_code
_entity_poly.pdbx_strand_id
1 'polypeptide(L)'
;MAMEGFNGSRFYSAPAANSIPAAKKKYVPTTGSYPLGFSTSGTIVGVKPANTTKPDLAFIASDRPCAAAAVFTKNKFQAAPVTFSRSLLEKAANQGIKAVIINSGCANAVTGKGGLEDAAKMAHEADRCLGQTNATIVMSTGVIGQRLPIDKIIKNVPAARSALGSTHEHWLTCAKAICTTDTFPKLMSRTFTLPSSPSTEYRIAGMTKGAGMIHPNMATLLGVIATDAPISPAALPSALKYAVDRSFNSITIDGDTSTNDTVALLANGAAGGSEVAENSPDYDTFRSVLAGFAADLAKLVVRDGEGATKFVTIRVVESASEDVARKIASTIARSPLVKTALYGKDANWGRILCATGYSLISEPGMPVNDVPEIVPEKTNVSFIPTDGTAELKLLVNGEPEQVDEARAAEILELEDLEILVRLGTGNKKATYWTCDYSHEYMVEKYRPVFLDDVVGNTETIERLKIIARDGNMPHVIISGMPGIGKTTSVLCLARQLLGDAYKEAVLELNASDERGIEVVRQRIKGFAQKKVTLPAGRHKLVILDEADSMTSGAQQALRRTMEIYSNTTRFAFACNQSNKIIEPLQSRCAILRYAKLTDAQVVKRLLQIIEAERVEYSDDGLAALVFSAEGDMRQAINNLQSTFAGFGFVSGDNVFKVVDSPHPIKVQAMLKACYEGNVDAALDALRELWDLGYSSHDIISTMFRVTKTIPTLSEHSKLEFIKEIGFTHMKILEGVQTLLQLSGCVVRLCKLNMDPKKFEAPKK
;
A
#
# COMPACT_ATOMS: atom_id res chain seq x y z
N MET A 1 -13.74 19.07 39.82
CA MET A 1 -14.60 18.92 38.62
C MET A 1 -13.97 17.85 37.75
N ALA A 2 -14.75 16.83 37.39
CA ALA A 2 -14.29 15.60 36.75
C ALA A 2 -13.74 15.85 35.33
N MET A 3 -12.67 15.13 34.98
CA MET A 3 -12.16 15.05 33.60
C MET A 3 -13.16 14.29 32.73
N GLU A 4 -13.71 14.94 31.71
CA GLU A 4 -14.38 14.26 30.60
C GLU A 4 -13.32 13.80 29.58
N GLY A 5 -13.30 12.49 29.32
CA GLY A 5 -12.34 11.85 28.44
C GLY A 5 -12.54 12.19 26.97
N PHE A 6 -11.42 12.49 26.29
CA PHE A 6 -11.35 12.57 24.83
C PHE A 6 -11.75 11.23 24.21
N ASN A 7 -12.97 11.17 23.67
CA ASN A 7 -13.48 10.03 22.92
C ASN A 7 -13.00 10.16 21.46
N GLY A 8 -11.73 9.81 21.20
CA GLY A 8 -11.15 9.85 19.85
C GLY A 8 -11.73 8.75 18.96
N SER A 9 -12.65 9.10 18.06
CA SER A 9 -13.12 8.19 17.01
C SER A 9 -12.03 8.00 15.95
N ARG A 10 -11.44 6.80 15.89
CA ARG A 10 -10.55 6.39 14.79
C ARG A 10 -11.41 6.18 13.53
N PHE A 11 -11.09 6.87 12.44
CA PHE A 11 -11.80 6.74 11.15
C PHE A 11 -11.21 5.59 10.31
N TYR A 12 -12.08 4.90 9.57
CA TYR A 12 -11.72 3.79 8.67
C TYR A 12 -11.23 4.33 7.32
N SER A 13 -10.16 3.75 6.78
CA SER A 13 -9.74 3.89 5.37
C SER A 13 -10.62 3.06 4.42
N ALA A 14 -11.95 3.16 4.55
CA ALA A 14 -12.84 2.68 3.51
C ALA A 14 -13.01 3.80 2.47
N PRO A 15 -13.01 3.52 1.15
CA PRO A 15 -13.28 4.54 0.15
C PRO A 15 -14.59 5.26 0.47
N ALA A 16 -14.54 6.60 0.53
CA ALA A 16 -15.68 7.47 0.83
C ALA A 16 -16.78 7.43 -0.28
N ALA A 17 -16.54 6.74 -1.39
CA ALA A 17 -17.46 6.65 -2.52
C ALA A 17 -18.31 5.36 -2.50
N ASN A 18 -19.64 5.54 -2.51
CA ASN A 18 -20.71 4.52 -2.44
C ASN A 18 -20.83 3.58 -3.67
N SER A 19 -19.75 3.25 -4.38
CA SER A 19 -19.84 2.39 -5.55
C SER A 19 -18.65 1.44 -5.69
N ILE A 20 -18.95 0.15 -5.88
CA ILE A 20 -17.97 -0.87 -6.29
C ILE A 20 -17.24 -0.36 -7.55
N PRO A 21 -15.89 -0.32 -7.58
CA PRO A 21 -15.13 0.14 -8.74
C PRO A 21 -15.55 -0.60 -10.01
N ALA A 22 -15.64 0.11 -11.14
CA ALA A 22 -16.16 -0.45 -12.39
C ALA A 22 -15.42 -1.74 -12.81
N ALA A 23 -14.09 -1.77 -12.68
CA ALA A 23 -13.26 -2.94 -12.97
C ALA A 23 -13.55 -4.14 -12.05
N LYS A 24 -14.09 -3.92 -10.85
CA LYS A 24 -14.34 -4.97 -9.85
C LYS A 24 -15.79 -5.46 -9.84
N LYS A 25 -16.72 -4.76 -10.50
CA LYS A 25 -18.13 -5.20 -10.63
C LYS A 25 -18.28 -6.61 -11.20
N LYS A 26 -17.37 -7.02 -12.10
CA LYS A 26 -17.32 -8.37 -12.70
C LYS A 26 -17.15 -9.50 -11.68
N TYR A 27 -16.69 -9.21 -10.46
CA TYR A 27 -16.49 -10.20 -9.40
C TYR A 27 -17.67 -10.34 -8.44
N VAL A 28 -18.67 -9.46 -8.54
CA VAL A 28 -19.86 -9.51 -7.69
C VAL A 28 -20.91 -10.39 -8.36
N PRO A 29 -21.33 -11.50 -7.74
CA PRO A 29 -22.30 -12.40 -8.36
C PRO A 29 -23.68 -11.72 -8.44
N THR A 30 -24.33 -11.87 -9.59
CA THR A 30 -25.72 -11.40 -9.82
C THR A 30 -26.76 -12.44 -9.46
N THR A 31 -26.37 -13.72 -9.43
CA THR A 31 -27.20 -14.89 -9.09
C THR A 31 -26.35 -15.95 -8.40
N GLY A 32 -26.98 -16.91 -7.72
CA GLY A 32 -26.30 -18.00 -7.03
C GLY A 32 -27.24 -19.15 -6.65
N SER A 33 -26.66 -20.33 -6.39
CA SER A 33 -27.34 -21.55 -5.97
C SER A 33 -26.89 -21.93 -4.57
N TYR A 34 -27.73 -21.71 -3.56
CA TYR A 34 -27.32 -21.78 -2.16
C TYR A 34 -27.69 -23.12 -1.49
N PRO A 35 -26.89 -23.57 -0.50
CA PRO A 35 -27.15 -24.80 0.24
C PRO A 35 -28.54 -24.84 0.89
N LEU A 36 -29.21 -25.98 0.74
CA LEU A 36 -30.50 -26.23 1.38
C LEU A 36 -30.38 -26.16 2.92
N GLY A 37 -31.46 -25.71 3.57
CA GLY A 37 -31.51 -25.60 5.04
C GLY A 37 -30.68 -24.46 5.64
N PHE A 38 -29.98 -23.64 4.84
CA PHE A 38 -29.29 -22.44 5.32
C PHE A 38 -30.08 -21.15 5.03
N SER A 39 -30.04 -20.21 5.96
CA SER A 39 -30.53 -18.85 5.80
C SER A 39 -29.49 -17.85 6.33
N THR A 40 -29.44 -16.68 5.72
CA THR A 40 -28.46 -15.63 6.04
C THR A 40 -29.10 -14.27 6.16
N SER A 41 -28.45 -13.36 6.88
CA SER A 41 -28.83 -11.95 6.95
C SER A 41 -27.60 -11.06 7.16
N GLY A 42 -27.71 -9.80 6.74
CA GLY A 42 -26.79 -8.73 7.10
C GLY A 42 -27.58 -7.56 7.65
N THR A 43 -27.28 -7.12 8.86
CA THR A 43 -28.03 -6.08 9.58
C THR A 43 -27.11 -4.95 10.00
N ILE A 44 -27.66 -3.74 10.06
CA ILE A 44 -26.97 -2.55 10.59
C ILE A 44 -27.24 -2.49 12.09
N VAL A 45 -26.21 -2.65 12.91
CA VAL A 45 -26.31 -2.63 14.39
C VAL A 45 -25.44 -1.54 15.03
N GLY A 46 -24.63 -0.85 14.22
CA GLY A 46 -23.84 0.32 14.66
C GLY A 46 -22.58 -0.06 15.43
N VAL A 47 -21.90 -1.12 14.98
CA VAL A 47 -20.54 -1.47 15.40
C VAL A 47 -19.56 -0.45 14.86
N LYS A 48 -19.73 -0.06 13.58
CA LYS A 48 -18.96 1.01 12.95
C LYS A 48 -19.55 2.36 13.40
N PRO A 49 -18.76 3.29 14.00
CA PRO A 49 -19.27 4.60 14.40
C PRO A 49 -19.88 5.36 13.21
N ALA A 50 -20.99 6.06 13.45
CA ALA A 50 -21.74 6.85 12.45
C ALA A 50 -22.22 6.08 11.19
N ASN A 51 -22.14 4.74 11.17
CA ASN A 51 -22.61 3.93 10.06
C ASN A 51 -24.13 3.76 10.09
N THR A 52 -24.81 4.29 9.08
CA THR A 52 -26.28 4.22 8.93
C THR A 52 -26.72 3.46 7.68
N THR A 53 -25.79 3.06 6.80
CA THR A 53 -26.13 2.57 5.46
C THR A 53 -25.56 1.19 5.13
N LYS A 54 -24.47 0.75 5.78
CA LYS A 54 -23.82 -0.53 5.48
C LYS A 54 -24.09 -1.53 6.61
N PRO A 55 -24.50 -2.78 6.32
CA PRO A 55 -24.62 -3.79 7.36
C PRO A 55 -23.25 -4.06 8.00
N ASP A 56 -23.26 -4.34 9.31
CA ASP A 56 -22.05 -4.59 10.11
C ASP A 56 -22.21 -5.75 11.09
N LEU A 57 -23.33 -6.47 11.00
CA LEU A 57 -23.57 -7.76 11.64
C LEU A 57 -24.09 -8.77 10.61
N ALA A 58 -23.36 -9.86 10.41
CA ALA A 58 -23.75 -10.98 9.56
C ALA A 58 -24.24 -12.16 10.42
N PHE A 59 -25.30 -12.82 10.01
CA PHE A 59 -25.84 -14.00 10.69
C PHE A 59 -26.12 -15.09 9.67
N ILE A 60 -25.45 -16.24 9.80
CA ILE A 60 -25.69 -17.45 9.02
C ILE A 60 -26.25 -18.51 9.96
N ALA A 61 -27.39 -19.10 9.62
CA ALA A 61 -28.02 -20.14 10.43
C ALA A 61 -28.49 -21.32 9.57
N SER A 62 -28.40 -22.51 10.13
CA SER A 62 -28.96 -23.76 9.59
C SER A 62 -30.21 -24.14 10.37
N ASP A 63 -31.23 -24.65 9.66
CA ASP A 63 -32.46 -25.17 10.26
C ASP A 63 -32.23 -26.44 11.10
N ARG A 64 -31.13 -27.13 10.83
CA ARG A 64 -30.72 -28.41 11.44
C ARG A 64 -29.27 -28.34 11.95
N PRO A 65 -28.88 -29.23 12.88
CA PRO A 65 -27.50 -29.35 13.33
C PRO A 65 -26.53 -29.60 12.16
N CYS A 66 -25.38 -28.94 12.18
CA CYS A 66 -24.30 -29.13 11.24
C CYS A 66 -23.14 -29.91 11.87
N ALA A 67 -22.45 -30.69 11.04
CA ALA A 67 -21.03 -30.90 11.22
C ALA A 67 -20.31 -29.57 10.92
N ALA A 68 -19.40 -29.13 11.79
CA ALA A 68 -18.69 -27.87 11.59
C ALA A 68 -17.22 -27.96 11.98
N ALA A 69 -16.36 -27.37 11.16
CA ALA A 69 -14.93 -27.26 11.43
C ALA A 69 -14.47 -25.83 11.15
N ALA A 70 -13.41 -25.38 11.82
CA ALA A 70 -12.78 -24.11 11.52
C ALA A 70 -11.27 -24.18 11.67
N VAL A 71 -10.58 -23.39 10.86
CA VAL A 71 -9.15 -23.09 10.99
C VAL A 71 -8.98 -21.66 11.47
N PHE A 72 -7.93 -21.41 12.26
CA PHE A 72 -7.72 -20.16 12.96
C PHE A 72 -6.26 -19.69 12.85
N THR A 73 -6.03 -18.37 12.87
CA THR A 73 -5.14 -17.76 13.89
C THR A 73 -3.97 -18.57 14.42
N LYS A 74 -2.76 -18.48 13.85
CA LYS A 74 -1.52 -18.80 14.60
C LYS A 74 -0.85 -17.58 15.24
N ASN A 75 -1.28 -16.37 14.91
CA ASN A 75 -0.75 -15.15 15.52
C ASN A 75 -0.79 -15.28 17.06
N LYS A 76 0.26 -14.81 17.76
CA LYS A 76 0.33 -14.90 19.23
C LYS A 76 -0.72 -14.05 19.94
N PHE A 77 -1.17 -12.96 19.33
CA PHE A 77 -2.22 -12.07 19.83
C PHE A 77 -3.62 -12.52 19.35
N GLN A 78 -3.95 -13.81 19.48
CA GLN A 78 -5.25 -14.35 19.05
C GLN A 78 -6.41 -13.57 19.71
N ALA A 79 -7.35 -13.11 18.89
CA ALA A 79 -8.51 -12.38 19.38
C ALA A 79 -9.46 -13.25 20.22
N ALA A 80 -10.25 -12.61 21.07
CA ALA A 80 -11.25 -13.30 21.90
C ALA A 80 -12.25 -14.20 21.12
N PRO A 81 -12.83 -13.79 19.97
CA PRO A 81 -13.69 -14.67 19.18
C PRO A 81 -12.98 -15.92 18.64
N VAL A 82 -11.68 -15.83 18.34
CA VAL A 82 -10.89 -16.96 17.86
C VAL A 82 -10.75 -18.03 18.94
N THR A 83 -10.37 -17.62 20.15
CA THR A 83 -10.19 -18.56 21.28
C THR A 83 -11.53 -19.12 21.77
N PHE A 84 -12.59 -18.30 21.79
CA PHE A 84 -13.95 -18.73 22.09
C PHE A 84 -14.44 -19.81 21.12
N SER A 85 -14.42 -19.52 19.83
CA SER A 85 -14.95 -20.41 18.79
C SER A 85 -14.14 -21.71 18.65
N ARG A 86 -12.82 -21.67 18.89
CA ARG A 86 -12.00 -22.89 18.99
C ARG A 86 -12.48 -23.78 20.14
N SER A 87 -12.63 -23.22 21.34
CA SER A 87 -13.09 -23.98 22.51
C SER A 87 -14.51 -24.53 22.32
N LEU A 88 -15.38 -23.79 21.64
CA LEU A 88 -16.73 -24.24 21.28
C LEU A 88 -16.68 -25.51 20.42
N LEU A 89 -15.92 -25.49 19.32
CA LEU A 89 -15.81 -26.63 18.40
C LEU A 89 -15.17 -27.86 19.05
N GLU A 90 -14.15 -27.67 19.87
CA GLU A 90 -13.52 -28.74 20.64
C GLU A 90 -14.52 -29.42 21.59
N LYS A 91 -15.28 -28.64 22.35
CA LYS A 91 -16.30 -29.16 23.29
C LYS A 91 -17.46 -29.84 22.58
N ALA A 92 -17.85 -29.31 21.43
CA ALA A 92 -18.94 -29.85 20.63
C ALA A 92 -18.51 -31.04 19.75
N ALA A 93 -17.22 -31.43 19.78
CA ALA A 93 -16.65 -32.46 18.93
C ALA A 93 -17.01 -32.27 17.44
N ASN A 94 -17.00 -31.01 16.98
CA ASN A 94 -17.38 -30.59 15.63
C ASN A 94 -18.85 -30.90 15.23
N GLN A 95 -19.75 -31.09 16.19
CA GLN A 95 -21.16 -31.44 16.00
C GLN A 95 -22.09 -30.39 16.60
N GLY A 96 -23.37 -30.41 16.21
CA GLY A 96 -24.41 -29.61 16.89
C GLY A 96 -24.37 -28.11 16.60
N ILE A 97 -23.40 -27.62 15.83
CA ILE A 97 -23.30 -26.22 15.43
C ILE A 97 -24.45 -25.88 14.49
N LYS A 98 -25.13 -24.75 14.72
CA LYS A 98 -26.23 -24.28 13.87
C LYS A 98 -25.96 -22.93 13.23
N ALA A 99 -25.00 -22.16 13.72
CA ALA A 99 -24.84 -20.80 13.22
C ALA A 99 -23.42 -20.26 13.28
N VAL A 100 -23.23 -19.19 12.50
CA VAL A 100 -22.08 -18.29 12.58
C VAL A 100 -22.61 -16.86 12.68
N ILE A 101 -22.14 -16.11 13.67
CA ILE A 101 -22.45 -14.69 13.81
C ILE A 101 -21.16 -13.86 13.74
N ILE A 102 -21.17 -12.82 12.92
CA ILE A 102 -19.96 -12.10 12.52
C ILE A 102 -20.19 -10.61 12.64
N ASN A 103 -19.34 -9.88 13.36
CA ASN A 103 -19.35 -8.42 13.33
C ASN A 103 -18.20 -7.86 12.48
N SER A 104 -18.43 -6.73 11.81
CA SER A 104 -17.38 -5.94 11.16
C SER A 104 -17.28 -4.54 11.77
N GLY A 105 -16.05 -4.03 11.90
CA GLY A 105 -15.73 -2.73 12.49
C GLY A 105 -14.89 -2.81 13.76
N CYS A 106 -15.05 -3.86 14.57
CA CYS A 106 -14.27 -4.07 15.79
C CYS A 106 -13.74 -5.52 15.82
N ALA A 107 -12.42 -5.69 15.94
CA ALA A 107 -11.79 -7.01 15.94
C ALA A 107 -11.98 -7.75 17.27
N ASN A 108 -12.29 -7.05 18.37
CA ASN A 108 -12.29 -7.65 19.70
C ASN A 108 -10.97 -8.40 20.03
N ALA A 109 -9.86 -7.82 19.58
CA ALA A 109 -8.52 -8.32 19.80
C ALA A 109 -7.83 -7.45 20.86
N VAL A 110 -7.00 -8.07 21.72
CA VAL A 110 -6.28 -7.39 22.82
C VAL A 110 -7.25 -6.71 23.82
N THR A 111 -8.34 -7.40 24.16
CA THR A 111 -9.44 -6.90 25.01
C THR A 111 -9.55 -7.59 26.37
N GLY A 112 -8.58 -8.46 26.69
CA GLY A 112 -8.51 -9.20 27.95
C GLY A 112 -9.73 -10.09 28.21
N LYS A 113 -9.99 -10.38 29.48
CA LYS A 113 -11.11 -11.24 29.92
C LYS A 113 -12.46 -10.76 29.38
N GLY A 114 -12.70 -9.44 29.40
CA GLY A 114 -13.98 -8.92 28.98
C GLY A 114 -14.24 -9.06 27.47
N GLY A 115 -13.21 -9.12 26.62
CA GLY A 115 -13.41 -9.46 25.22
C GLY A 115 -13.98 -10.87 25.02
N LEU A 116 -13.55 -11.82 25.85
CA LEU A 116 -14.06 -13.19 25.84
C LEU A 116 -15.51 -13.25 26.35
N GLU A 117 -15.82 -12.46 27.38
CA GLU A 117 -17.20 -12.29 27.87
C GLU A 117 -18.11 -11.71 26.79
N ASP A 118 -17.64 -10.72 26.02
CA ASP A 118 -18.41 -10.13 24.93
C ASP A 118 -18.69 -11.15 23.81
N ALA A 119 -17.67 -11.94 23.43
CA ALA A 119 -17.84 -13.02 22.44
C ALA A 119 -18.85 -14.07 22.94
N ALA A 120 -18.78 -14.47 24.21
CA ALA A 120 -19.71 -15.40 24.82
C ALA A 120 -21.14 -14.86 24.86
N LYS A 121 -21.34 -13.58 25.19
CA LYS A 121 -22.66 -12.94 25.17
C LYS A 121 -23.25 -12.89 23.76
N MET A 122 -22.43 -12.57 22.76
CA MET A 122 -22.85 -12.55 21.35
C MET A 122 -23.30 -13.94 20.88
N ALA A 123 -22.54 -14.99 21.20
CA ALA A 123 -22.92 -16.37 20.92
C ALA A 123 -24.22 -16.76 21.64
N HIS A 124 -24.31 -16.44 22.94
CA HIS A 124 -25.46 -16.80 23.76
C HIS A 124 -26.75 -16.16 23.24
N GLU A 125 -26.72 -14.89 22.85
CA GLU A 125 -27.90 -14.23 22.32
C GLU A 125 -28.34 -14.79 20.96
N ALA A 126 -27.37 -15.14 20.10
CA ALA A 126 -27.65 -15.82 18.83
C ALA A 126 -28.28 -17.20 19.05
N ASP A 127 -27.69 -17.99 19.96
CA ASP A 127 -28.20 -19.30 20.38
C ASP A 127 -29.62 -19.18 20.96
N ARG A 128 -29.87 -18.21 21.85
CA ARG A 128 -31.18 -17.94 22.43
C ARG A 128 -32.24 -17.66 21.35
N CYS A 129 -31.89 -16.85 20.34
CA CYS A 129 -32.76 -16.54 19.20
C CYS A 129 -33.03 -17.76 18.28
N LEU A 130 -32.20 -18.80 18.35
CA LEU A 130 -32.34 -20.04 17.60
C LEU A 130 -32.91 -21.19 18.46
N GLY A 131 -33.19 -20.95 19.74
CA GLY A 131 -33.59 -22.00 20.70
C GLY A 131 -32.50 -23.06 20.87
N GLN A 132 -31.23 -22.66 20.87
CA GLN A 132 -30.07 -23.52 21.02
C GLN A 132 -29.22 -23.11 22.22
N THR A 133 -28.19 -23.89 22.52
CA THR A 133 -27.15 -23.58 23.49
C THR A 133 -25.81 -24.10 22.97
N ASN A 134 -24.77 -23.26 22.97
CA ASN A 134 -23.43 -23.60 22.49
C ASN A 134 -23.44 -24.12 21.04
N ALA A 135 -24.16 -23.43 20.15
CA ALA A 135 -24.30 -23.83 18.74
C ALA A 135 -23.86 -22.74 17.75
N THR A 136 -23.34 -21.60 18.23
CA THR A 136 -22.98 -20.46 17.39
C THR A 136 -21.48 -20.14 17.44
N ILE A 137 -20.82 -20.23 16.29
CA ILE A 137 -19.45 -19.72 16.08
C ILE A 137 -19.48 -18.19 16.03
N VAL A 138 -18.54 -17.53 16.70
CA VAL A 138 -18.39 -16.07 16.68
C VAL A 138 -17.12 -15.68 15.93
N MET A 139 -17.24 -14.69 15.05
CA MET A 139 -16.12 -14.10 14.32
C MET A 139 -16.19 -12.56 14.41
N SER A 140 -15.04 -11.89 14.42
CA SER A 140 -14.98 -10.42 14.49
C SER A 140 -13.84 -9.89 13.64
N THR A 141 -14.02 -8.72 13.04
CA THR A 141 -12.98 -8.05 12.24
C THR A 141 -13.09 -6.53 12.37
N GLY A 142 -11.96 -5.82 12.28
CA GLY A 142 -11.89 -4.37 12.37
C GLY A 142 -10.77 -3.90 13.29
N VAL A 143 -11.02 -2.84 14.07
CA VAL A 143 -9.98 -2.20 14.89
C VAL A 143 -9.55 -3.09 16.07
N ILE A 144 -8.24 -3.18 16.32
CA ILE A 144 -7.61 -3.88 17.46
C ILE A 144 -7.56 -2.95 18.68
N GLY A 145 -7.67 -3.53 19.89
CA GLY A 145 -7.56 -2.78 21.15
C GLY A 145 -8.85 -2.07 21.58
N GLN A 146 -9.98 -2.42 20.96
CA GLN A 146 -11.30 -1.87 21.29
C GLN A 146 -12.25 -2.99 21.70
N ARG A 147 -13.01 -2.77 22.78
CA ARG A 147 -14.09 -3.68 23.21
C ARG A 147 -15.23 -3.65 22.20
N LEU A 148 -15.98 -4.76 22.11
CA LEU A 148 -17.18 -4.77 21.30
C LEU A 148 -18.22 -3.82 21.91
N PRO A 149 -18.98 -3.07 21.10
CA PRO A 149 -20.20 -2.41 21.56
C PRO A 149 -21.30 -3.48 21.75
N ILE A 150 -21.05 -4.41 22.67
CA ILE A 150 -21.77 -5.68 22.78
C ILE A 150 -23.26 -5.49 23.04
N ASP A 151 -23.65 -4.47 23.82
CA ASP A 151 -25.05 -4.18 24.10
C ASP A 151 -25.83 -3.79 22.85
N LYS A 152 -25.18 -3.07 21.91
CA LYS A 152 -25.79 -2.74 20.60
C LYS A 152 -25.98 -4.00 19.77
N ILE A 153 -25.00 -4.90 19.79
CA ILE A 153 -25.07 -6.16 19.05
C ILE A 153 -26.22 -7.00 19.62
N ILE A 154 -26.21 -7.32 20.92
CA ILE A 154 -27.22 -8.14 21.61
C ILE A 154 -28.63 -7.61 21.33
N LYS A 155 -28.85 -6.31 21.51
CA LYS A 155 -30.16 -5.68 21.29
C LYS A 155 -30.72 -5.92 19.88
N ASN A 156 -29.85 -6.06 18.88
CA ASN A 156 -30.23 -6.19 17.47
C ASN A 156 -30.11 -7.60 16.90
N VAL A 157 -29.55 -8.57 17.64
CA VAL A 157 -29.54 -9.99 17.20
C VAL A 157 -30.96 -10.52 16.89
N PRO A 158 -32.02 -10.21 17.66
CA PRO A 158 -33.38 -10.63 17.31
C PRO A 158 -33.87 -10.11 15.95
N ALA A 159 -33.48 -8.88 15.59
CA ALA A 159 -33.78 -8.30 14.28
C ALA A 159 -33.02 -9.03 13.17
N ALA A 160 -31.72 -9.32 13.37
CA ALA A 160 -30.92 -10.10 12.44
C ALA A 160 -31.47 -11.54 12.26
N ARG A 161 -32.00 -12.15 13.32
CA ARG A 161 -32.69 -13.45 13.27
C ARG A 161 -33.97 -13.39 12.44
N SER A 162 -34.74 -12.32 12.59
CA SER A 162 -36.02 -12.12 11.88
C SER A 162 -35.81 -11.84 10.39
N ALA A 163 -34.67 -11.24 10.04
CA ALA A 163 -34.27 -10.94 8.66
C ALA A 163 -33.57 -12.11 7.93
N LEU A 164 -33.46 -13.30 8.55
CA LEU A 164 -32.87 -14.46 7.90
C LEU A 164 -33.71 -14.89 6.69
N GLY A 165 -33.04 -15.06 5.55
CA GLY A 165 -33.64 -15.62 4.33
C GLY A 165 -32.62 -16.37 3.49
N SER A 166 -33.08 -17.06 2.45
CA SER A 166 -32.27 -17.97 1.64
C SER A 166 -32.00 -17.47 0.21
N THR A 167 -32.51 -16.29 -0.17
CA THR A 167 -32.35 -15.77 -1.54
C THR A 167 -30.95 -15.20 -1.79
N HIS A 168 -30.60 -15.00 -3.06
CA HIS A 168 -29.35 -14.34 -3.48
C HIS A 168 -29.08 -13.02 -2.75
N GLU A 169 -30.08 -12.17 -2.61
CA GLU A 169 -29.90 -10.87 -1.95
C GLU A 169 -29.58 -11.02 -0.45
N HIS A 170 -30.11 -12.05 0.22
CA HIS A 170 -29.79 -12.32 1.62
C HIS A 170 -28.32 -12.71 1.77
N TRP A 171 -27.83 -13.63 0.93
CA TRP A 171 -26.43 -14.05 0.93
C TRP A 171 -25.48 -12.92 0.54
N LEU A 172 -25.85 -12.11 -0.45
CA LEU A 172 -25.07 -10.95 -0.87
C LEU A 172 -25.03 -9.87 0.22
N THR A 173 -26.15 -9.63 0.91
CA THR A 173 -26.22 -8.70 2.04
C THR A 173 -25.42 -9.19 3.24
N CYS A 174 -25.44 -10.50 3.51
CA CYS A 174 -24.59 -11.14 4.51
C CYS A 174 -23.09 -10.97 4.17
N ALA A 175 -22.71 -11.17 2.90
CA ALA A 175 -21.33 -10.96 2.45
C ALA A 175 -20.89 -9.48 2.55
N LYS A 176 -21.79 -8.52 2.27
CA LYS A 176 -21.54 -7.08 2.50
C LYS A 176 -21.31 -6.77 3.98
N ALA A 177 -22.01 -7.48 4.89
CA ALA A 177 -21.96 -7.24 6.33
C ALA A 177 -20.61 -7.55 6.98
N ILE A 178 -19.81 -8.45 6.38
CA ILE A 178 -18.48 -8.82 6.88
C ILE A 178 -17.35 -7.94 6.31
N CYS A 179 -17.62 -7.08 5.32
CA CYS A 179 -16.62 -6.23 4.69
C CYS A 179 -16.09 -5.12 5.61
N THR A 180 -14.80 -4.78 5.45
CA THR A 180 -14.13 -3.64 6.10
C THR A 180 -13.57 -2.67 5.07
N THR A 181 -12.32 -2.89 4.64
CA THR A 181 -11.62 -2.13 3.59
C THR A 181 -11.84 -2.72 2.20
N ASP A 182 -12.57 -3.84 2.12
CA ASP A 182 -12.96 -4.50 0.88
C ASP A 182 -13.67 -3.53 -0.09
N THR A 183 -13.31 -3.57 -1.38
CA THR A 183 -13.97 -2.74 -2.41
C THR A 183 -15.21 -3.42 -3.01
N PHE A 184 -15.35 -4.74 -2.82
CA PHE A 184 -16.54 -5.51 -3.22
C PHE A 184 -16.81 -6.71 -2.30
N PRO A 185 -18.08 -7.15 -2.16
CA PRO A 185 -18.44 -8.35 -1.40
C PRO A 185 -18.02 -9.61 -2.16
N LYS A 186 -17.31 -10.51 -1.47
CA LYS A 186 -16.80 -11.77 -2.07
C LYS A 186 -17.73 -12.90 -1.67
N LEU A 187 -18.55 -13.33 -2.62
CA LEU A 187 -19.53 -14.39 -2.46
C LEU A 187 -19.46 -15.31 -3.68
N MET A 188 -19.50 -16.62 -3.44
CA MET A 188 -19.60 -17.61 -4.51
C MET A 188 -20.50 -18.77 -4.10
N SER A 189 -21.04 -19.45 -5.11
CA SER A 189 -21.81 -20.69 -4.95
C SER A 189 -21.60 -21.63 -6.13
N ARG A 190 -21.61 -22.95 -5.90
CA ARG A 190 -21.52 -23.99 -6.92
C ARG A 190 -22.39 -25.18 -6.56
N THR A 191 -22.71 -25.99 -7.56
CA THR A 191 -23.32 -27.31 -7.37
C THR A 191 -22.32 -28.40 -7.73
N PHE A 192 -22.47 -29.58 -7.14
CA PHE A 192 -21.63 -30.75 -7.40
C PHE A 192 -22.40 -32.04 -7.08
N THR A 193 -21.88 -33.17 -7.54
CA THR A 193 -22.42 -34.52 -7.26
C THR A 193 -21.36 -35.36 -6.55
N LEU A 194 -21.80 -36.37 -5.81
CA LEU A 194 -20.92 -37.36 -5.20
C LEU A 194 -20.98 -38.69 -5.98
N PRO A 195 -19.87 -39.44 -6.11
CA PRO A 195 -19.85 -40.73 -6.79
C PRO A 195 -20.94 -41.72 -6.33
N SER A 196 -21.22 -41.79 -5.03
CA SER A 196 -22.26 -42.69 -4.50
C SER A 196 -23.70 -42.24 -4.81
N SER A 197 -23.88 -40.96 -5.14
CA SER A 197 -25.19 -40.32 -5.32
C SER A 197 -25.18 -39.40 -6.56
N PRO A 198 -25.00 -39.95 -7.78
CA PRO A 198 -24.80 -39.16 -8.99
C PRO A 198 -26.06 -38.37 -9.42
N SER A 199 -27.24 -38.78 -8.95
CA SER A 199 -28.52 -38.08 -9.19
C SER A 199 -28.84 -37.02 -8.14
N THR A 200 -28.06 -36.93 -7.05
CA THR A 200 -28.26 -35.94 -5.99
C THR A 200 -27.36 -34.73 -6.24
N GLU A 201 -27.98 -33.57 -6.42
CA GLU A 201 -27.26 -32.30 -6.53
C GLU A 201 -26.99 -31.71 -5.15
N TYR A 202 -25.72 -31.64 -4.77
CA TYR A 202 -25.23 -30.94 -3.60
C TYR A 202 -24.82 -29.51 -3.95
N ARG A 203 -24.90 -28.61 -2.98
CA ARG A 203 -24.60 -27.18 -3.14
C ARG A 203 -23.58 -26.75 -2.11
N ILE A 204 -22.64 -25.92 -2.55
CA ILE A 204 -21.65 -25.27 -1.71
C ILE A 204 -21.70 -23.77 -1.95
N ALA A 205 -21.77 -22.99 -0.89
CA ALA A 205 -21.65 -21.54 -0.94
C ALA A 205 -20.62 -21.06 0.07
N GLY A 206 -20.02 -19.92 -0.21
CA GLY A 206 -19.07 -19.33 0.72
C GLY A 206 -18.87 -17.86 0.47
N MET A 207 -18.57 -17.17 1.55
CA MET A 207 -18.27 -15.75 1.58
C MET A 207 -16.97 -15.53 2.32
N THR A 208 -16.23 -14.49 1.92
CA THR A 208 -14.96 -14.13 2.54
C THR A 208 -14.78 -12.61 2.54
N LYS A 209 -13.90 -12.11 3.41
CA LYS A 209 -13.51 -10.70 3.45
C LYS A 209 -12.01 -10.57 3.67
N GLY A 210 -11.35 -9.68 2.94
CA GLY A 210 -9.91 -9.51 2.96
C GLY A 210 -9.50 -8.57 1.85
N ALA A 211 -8.70 -7.56 2.19
CA ALA A 211 -8.14 -6.61 1.22
C ALA A 211 -6.76 -6.14 1.71
N GLY A 212 -6.61 -5.88 3.01
CA GLY A 212 -5.33 -5.66 3.68
C GLY A 212 -5.18 -6.49 4.96
N MET A 213 -3.96 -6.51 5.48
CA MET A 213 -3.43 -7.42 6.50
C MET A 213 -3.71 -8.87 6.12
N ILE A 214 -3.14 -9.32 4.99
CA ILE A 214 -3.39 -10.65 4.40
C ILE A 214 -2.06 -11.38 4.17
N HIS A 215 -1.71 -12.29 5.08
CA HIS A 215 -0.68 -13.33 4.88
C HIS A 215 -0.98 -14.59 5.72
N PRO A 216 -1.86 -15.49 5.23
CA PRO A 216 -2.38 -16.64 5.99
C PRO A 216 -1.31 -17.64 6.39
N ASN A 217 -1.13 -17.76 7.71
CA ASN A 217 -0.49 -18.90 8.33
C ASN A 217 -1.48 -19.61 9.26
N MET A 218 -2.49 -20.24 8.63
CA MET A 218 -3.65 -20.96 9.17
C MET A 218 -4.98 -20.18 9.35
N ALA A 219 -5.00 -18.92 8.93
CA ALA A 219 -5.98 -18.24 8.06
C ALA A 219 -5.51 -16.77 7.95
N THR A 220 -5.86 -15.99 6.91
CA THR A 220 -5.81 -14.50 6.94
C THR A 220 -6.97 -13.89 6.21
N LEU A 221 -8.02 -13.55 6.96
CA LEU A 221 -9.38 -13.17 6.55
C LEU A 221 -10.43 -13.81 7.46
N LEU A 222 -11.67 -13.32 7.34
CA LEU A 222 -12.84 -14.07 7.79
C LEU A 222 -13.49 -14.74 6.59
N GLY A 223 -13.71 -16.06 6.68
CA GLY A 223 -14.38 -16.85 5.65
C GLY A 223 -15.39 -17.82 6.26
N VAL A 224 -16.54 -17.98 5.60
CA VAL A 224 -17.52 -19.02 5.92
C VAL A 224 -17.87 -19.77 4.65
N ILE A 225 -17.84 -21.10 4.74
CA ILE A 225 -18.28 -22.02 3.70
C ILE A 225 -19.43 -22.85 4.29
N ALA A 226 -20.50 -23.01 3.53
CA ALA A 226 -21.67 -23.80 3.87
C ALA A 226 -21.94 -24.82 2.75
N THR A 227 -22.34 -26.03 3.13
CA THR A 227 -22.74 -27.09 2.19
C THR A 227 -23.91 -27.88 2.73
N ASP A 228 -24.78 -28.35 1.83
CA ASP A 228 -25.91 -29.23 2.15
C ASP A 228 -25.58 -30.72 2.00
N ALA A 229 -24.30 -31.05 1.71
CA ALA A 229 -23.80 -32.42 1.71
C ALA A 229 -23.71 -33.02 3.13
N PRO A 230 -24.03 -34.32 3.31
CA PRO A 230 -24.01 -35.00 4.60
C PRO A 230 -22.57 -35.44 4.94
N ILE A 231 -21.70 -34.52 5.34
CA ILE A 231 -20.30 -34.85 5.67
C ILE A 231 -20.17 -35.21 7.16
N SER A 232 -19.42 -36.27 7.47
CA SER A 232 -19.23 -36.67 8.86
C SER A 232 -18.41 -35.61 9.64
N PRO A 233 -18.72 -35.38 10.93
CA PRO A 233 -17.98 -34.46 11.78
C PRO A 233 -16.49 -34.77 11.92
N ALA A 234 -16.12 -36.05 11.85
CA ALA A 234 -14.74 -36.49 11.94
C ALA A 234 -13.93 -36.18 10.67
N ALA A 235 -14.56 -36.24 9.49
CA ALA A 235 -13.89 -36.00 8.20
C ALA A 235 -13.68 -34.50 7.90
N LEU A 236 -14.55 -33.64 8.45
CA LEU A 236 -14.61 -32.22 8.10
C LEU A 236 -13.33 -31.40 8.41
N PRO A 237 -12.65 -31.58 9.56
CA PRO A 237 -11.41 -30.87 9.87
C PRO A 237 -10.27 -31.18 8.89
N SER A 238 -10.12 -32.45 8.51
CA SER A 238 -9.09 -32.93 7.57
C SER A 238 -9.33 -32.35 6.17
N ALA A 239 -10.58 -32.39 5.69
CA ALA A 239 -10.97 -31.78 4.41
C ALA A 239 -10.77 -30.26 4.40
N LEU A 240 -11.20 -29.56 5.45
CA LEU A 240 -11.04 -28.11 5.56
C LEU A 240 -9.56 -27.71 5.58
N LYS A 241 -8.74 -28.39 6.39
CA LYS A 241 -7.30 -28.12 6.45
C LYS A 241 -6.65 -28.30 5.07
N TYR A 242 -6.96 -29.40 4.39
CA TYR A 242 -6.44 -29.68 3.05
C TYR A 242 -6.80 -28.57 2.05
N ALA A 243 -8.06 -28.12 2.07
CA ALA A 243 -8.55 -27.06 1.20
C ALA A 243 -7.90 -25.72 1.51
N VAL A 244 -7.86 -25.30 2.79
CA VAL A 244 -7.25 -24.04 3.24
C VAL A 244 -5.76 -24.00 2.91
N ASP A 245 -5.04 -25.10 3.13
CA ASP A 245 -3.62 -25.22 2.79
C ASP A 245 -3.36 -25.00 1.29
N ARG A 246 -4.33 -25.22 0.41
CA ARG A 246 -4.17 -25.04 -1.05
C ARG A 246 -4.93 -23.82 -1.58
N SER A 247 -5.41 -22.96 -0.69
CA SER A 247 -6.21 -21.79 -1.04
C SER A 247 -5.81 -20.57 -0.21
N PHE A 248 -6.45 -20.36 0.94
CA PHE A 248 -6.21 -19.22 1.79
C PHE A 248 -4.77 -19.23 2.33
N ASN A 249 -4.17 -20.35 2.73
CA ASN A 249 -2.73 -20.42 3.07
C ASN A 249 -1.77 -20.28 1.88
N SER A 250 -2.30 -19.98 0.70
CA SER A 250 -1.58 -19.77 -0.55
C SER A 250 -1.83 -18.36 -1.14
N ILE A 251 -2.27 -17.38 -0.34
CA ILE A 251 -2.41 -15.98 -0.79
C ILE A 251 -1.59 -15.02 0.08
N THR A 252 -1.18 -13.87 -0.45
CA THR A 252 -0.63 -12.77 0.35
C THR A 252 -0.88 -11.43 -0.35
N ILE A 253 -1.19 -10.39 0.42
CA ILE A 253 -1.26 -9.01 -0.08
C ILE A 253 -0.03 -8.24 0.38
N ASP A 254 0.14 -8.10 1.69
CA ASP A 254 1.13 -7.24 2.36
C ASP A 254 2.17 -8.02 3.19
N GLY A 255 1.91 -9.30 3.47
CA GLY A 255 2.81 -10.12 4.28
C GLY A 255 2.45 -10.17 5.77
N ASP A 256 1.37 -9.49 6.19
CA ASP A 256 0.96 -9.40 7.59
C ASP A 256 -0.14 -10.42 7.95
N THR A 257 0.14 -11.29 8.93
CA THR A 257 -0.85 -12.24 9.48
C THR A 257 -1.69 -11.58 10.57
N SER A 258 -3.02 -11.58 10.40
CA SER A 258 -3.94 -10.91 11.33
C SER A 258 -4.16 -11.71 12.63
N THR A 259 -4.79 -11.06 13.60
CA THR A 259 -5.13 -11.59 14.94
C THR A 259 -6.46 -12.36 14.98
N ASN A 260 -7.27 -12.28 13.93
CA ASN A 260 -8.68 -12.67 13.93
C ASN A 260 -9.06 -13.78 12.95
N ASP A 261 -8.11 -14.19 12.15
CA ASP A 261 -8.33 -15.03 11.01
C ASP A 261 -9.02 -16.33 11.33
N THR A 262 -10.09 -16.57 10.59
CA THR A 262 -10.97 -17.71 10.79
C THR A 262 -11.59 -18.10 9.47
N VAL A 263 -11.49 -19.37 9.09
CA VAL A 263 -12.30 -19.95 8.01
C VAL A 263 -13.12 -21.08 8.61
N ALA A 264 -14.45 -20.93 8.61
CA ALA A 264 -15.40 -21.94 9.10
C ALA A 264 -16.08 -22.67 7.94
N LEU A 265 -16.31 -23.97 8.11
CA LEU A 265 -17.07 -24.82 7.20
C LEU A 265 -18.22 -25.47 7.97
N LEU A 266 -19.46 -25.32 7.48
CA LEU A 266 -20.67 -25.94 8.04
C LEU A 266 -21.29 -26.87 6.99
N ALA A 267 -21.55 -28.12 7.36
CA ALA A 267 -22.21 -29.13 6.54
C ALA A 267 -23.46 -29.65 7.25
N ASN A 268 -24.65 -29.43 6.68
CA ASN A 268 -25.92 -29.73 7.35
C ASN A 268 -26.65 -30.98 6.81
N GLY A 269 -26.21 -31.56 5.70
CA GLY A 269 -26.82 -32.76 5.12
C GLY A 269 -28.23 -32.59 4.56
N ALA A 270 -28.71 -31.36 4.34
CA ALA A 270 -30.09 -31.11 3.90
C ALA A 270 -30.41 -31.65 2.49
N ALA A 271 -29.41 -31.88 1.64
CA ALA A 271 -29.59 -32.52 0.33
C ALA A 271 -29.83 -34.04 0.42
N GLY A 272 -29.62 -34.64 1.60
CA GLY A 272 -29.76 -36.08 1.81
C GLY A 272 -28.61 -36.91 1.24
N GLY A 273 -28.81 -38.23 1.18
CA GLY A 273 -27.78 -39.20 0.80
C GLY A 273 -27.03 -39.80 1.99
N SER A 274 -26.09 -40.69 1.69
CA SER A 274 -25.28 -41.38 2.71
C SER A 274 -24.22 -40.45 3.30
N GLU A 275 -23.94 -40.61 4.59
CA GLU A 275 -22.91 -39.82 5.26
C GLU A 275 -21.53 -40.05 4.63
N VAL A 276 -20.83 -38.97 4.29
CA VAL A 276 -19.49 -38.99 3.73
C VAL A 276 -18.48 -39.07 4.86
N ALA A 277 -17.90 -40.27 5.05
CA ALA A 277 -16.82 -40.52 5.98
C ALA A 277 -15.44 -40.43 5.31
N GLU A 278 -14.39 -40.23 6.10
CA GLU A 278 -13.00 -40.19 5.64
C GLU A 278 -12.63 -41.53 4.95
N ASN A 279 -11.72 -41.48 3.97
CA ASN A 279 -11.29 -42.61 3.15
C ASN A 279 -12.37 -43.22 2.21
N SER A 280 -13.42 -42.46 1.87
CA SER A 280 -14.38 -42.84 0.82
C SER A 280 -14.12 -42.11 -0.50
N PRO A 281 -14.56 -42.67 -1.66
CA PRO A 281 -14.50 -41.96 -2.94
C PRO A 281 -15.27 -40.63 -2.94
N ASP A 282 -16.35 -40.57 -2.16
CA ASP A 282 -17.13 -39.35 -1.94
C ASP A 282 -16.32 -38.30 -1.18
N TYR A 283 -15.55 -38.71 -0.17
CA TYR A 283 -14.66 -37.82 0.58
C TYR A 283 -13.58 -37.22 -0.31
N ASP A 284 -12.95 -38.02 -1.17
CA ASP A 284 -11.95 -37.52 -2.12
C ASP A 284 -12.54 -36.52 -3.11
N THR A 285 -13.75 -36.79 -3.60
CA THR A 285 -14.49 -35.88 -4.48
C THR A 285 -14.84 -34.58 -3.76
N PHE A 286 -15.43 -34.66 -2.56
CA PHE A 286 -15.78 -33.50 -1.75
C PHE A 286 -14.54 -32.66 -1.39
N ARG A 287 -13.44 -33.31 -0.97
CA ARG A 287 -12.17 -32.63 -0.65
C ARG A 287 -11.62 -31.87 -1.86
N SER A 288 -11.70 -32.45 -3.06
CA SER A 288 -11.29 -31.80 -4.32
C SER A 288 -12.19 -30.59 -4.65
N VAL A 289 -13.51 -30.76 -4.56
CA VAL A 289 -14.49 -29.68 -4.76
C VAL A 289 -14.25 -28.54 -3.77
N LEU A 290 -14.08 -28.86 -2.48
CA LEU A 290 -13.82 -27.88 -1.43
C LEU A 290 -12.50 -27.14 -1.66
N ALA A 291 -11.43 -27.84 -2.04
CA ALA A 291 -10.14 -27.22 -2.32
C ALA A 291 -10.20 -26.25 -3.51
N GLY A 292 -10.84 -26.65 -4.61
CA GLY A 292 -11.05 -25.78 -5.77
C GLY A 292 -11.94 -24.58 -5.45
N PHE A 293 -13.03 -24.80 -4.71
CA PHE A 293 -13.95 -23.74 -4.28
C PHE A 293 -13.27 -22.73 -3.36
N ALA A 294 -12.51 -23.20 -2.37
CA ALA A 294 -11.76 -22.35 -1.46
C ALA A 294 -10.65 -21.57 -2.20
N ALA A 295 -9.96 -22.20 -3.16
CA ALA A 295 -8.95 -21.53 -3.96
C ALA A 295 -9.54 -20.37 -4.75
N ASP A 296 -10.70 -20.56 -5.37
CA ASP A 296 -11.36 -19.48 -6.12
C ASP A 296 -11.86 -18.35 -5.19
N LEU A 297 -12.32 -18.66 -3.98
CA LEU A 297 -12.63 -17.65 -2.96
C LEU A 297 -11.38 -16.86 -2.53
N ALA A 298 -10.25 -17.56 -2.32
CA ALA A 298 -8.99 -16.94 -1.95
C ALA A 298 -8.48 -15.99 -3.05
N LYS A 299 -8.65 -16.33 -4.33
CA LYS A 299 -8.29 -15.44 -5.44
C LYS A 299 -9.11 -14.15 -5.44
N LEU A 300 -10.38 -14.18 -5.04
CA LEU A 300 -11.19 -12.96 -4.89
C LEU A 300 -10.61 -12.00 -3.83
N VAL A 301 -9.97 -12.54 -2.79
CA VAL A 301 -9.24 -11.72 -1.80
C VAL A 301 -8.05 -11.04 -2.42
N VAL A 302 -7.25 -11.77 -3.21
CA VAL A 302 -6.08 -11.19 -3.90
C VAL A 302 -6.49 -10.10 -4.89
N ARG A 303 -7.57 -10.35 -5.64
CA ARG A 303 -8.11 -9.38 -6.60
C ARG A 303 -8.68 -8.12 -5.97
N ASP A 304 -9.00 -8.17 -4.68
CA ASP A 304 -9.44 -7.02 -3.90
C ASP A 304 -8.34 -6.47 -2.98
N GLY A 305 -7.08 -6.87 -3.20
CA GLY A 305 -5.95 -6.35 -2.43
C GLY A 305 -5.96 -4.82 -2.41
N GLU A 306 -5.64 -4.22 -1.27
CA GLU A 306 -5.63 -2.77 -1.12
C GLU A 306 -4.68 -2.13 -2.14
N GLY A 307 -5.26 -1.36 -3.08
CA GLY A 307 -4.52 -0.76 -4.20
C GLY A 307 -4.16 -1.71 -5.34
N ALA A 308 -4.42 -3.02 -5.25
CA ALA A 308 -3.98 -4.00 -6.25
C ALA A 308 -4.47 -3.67 -7.68
N THR A 309 -3.54 -3.54 -8.62
CA THR A 309 -3.82 -3.37 -10.05
C THR A 309 -3.64 -4.68 -10.82
N LYS A 310 -2.86 -5.63 -10.27
CA LYS A 310 -2.57 -6.92 -10.88
C LYS A 310 -2.92 -8.09 -9.98
N PHE A 311 -3.31 -9.19 -10.60
CA PHE A 311 -3.41 -10.51 -9.98
C PHE A 311 -2.27 -11.39 -10.48
N VAL A 312 -1.44 -11.87 -9.57
CA VAL A 312 -0.22 -12.61 -9.90
C VAL A 312 -0.26 -14.01 -9.31
N THR A 313 -0.13 -15.01 -10.17
CA THR A 313 0.07 -16.41 -9.79
C THR A 313 1.56 -16.71 -9.78
N ILE A 314 2.10 -17.16 -8.66
CA ILE A 314 3.47 -17.65 -8.56
C ILE A 314 3.41 -19.17 -8.46
N ARG A 315 3.99 -19.84 -9.44
CA ARG A 315 4.04 -21.30 -9.52
C ARG A 315 5.48 -21.76 -9.45
N VAL A 316 5.80 -22.54 -8.41
CA VAL A 316 7.09 -23.19 -8.26
C VAL A 316 6.91 -24.67 -8.53
N VAL A 317 7.61 -25.20 -9.53
CA VAL A 317 7.51 -26.60 -9.98
C VAL A 317 8.88 -27.27 -10.00
N GLU A 318 8.87 -28.57 -10.21
CA GLU A 318 10.08 -29.40 -10.29
C GLU A 318 10.93 -29.31 -9.00
N SER A 319 10.24 -29.18 -7.85
CA SER A 319 10.88 -29.16 -6.54
C SER A 319 10.98 -30.57 -5.95
N ALA A 320 12.00 -30.81 -5.13
CA ALA A 320 12.10 -32.02 -4.32
C ALA A 320 11.00 -32.13 -3.24
N SER A 321 10.48 -30.99 -2.75
CA SER A 321 9.49 -30.93 -1.67
C SER A 321 8.39 -29.90 -1.93
N GLU A 322 7.13 -30.25 -1.65
CA GLU A 322 6.01 -29.31 -1.75
C GLU A 322 6.17 -28.14 -0.76
N ASP A 323 6.66 -28.41 0.46
CA ASP A 323 6.86 -27.39 1.48
C ASP A 323 7.95 -26.39 1.07
N VAL A 324 9.00 -26.89 0.43
CA VAL A 324 10.07 -26.05 -0.12
C VAL A 324 9.54 -25.20 -1.27
N ALA A 325 8.83 -25.79 -2.23
CA ALA A 325 8.20 -25.06 -3.32
C ALA A 325 7.27 -23.95 -2.80
N ARG A 326 6.49 -24.26 -1.75
CA ARG A 326 5.58 -23.31 -1.10
C ARG A 326 6.33 -22.17 -0.41
N LYS A 327 7.43 -22.46 0.29
CA LYS A 327 8.26 -21.45 0.95
C LYS A 327 8.91 -20.51 -0.06
N ILE A 328 9.41 -21.04 -1.18
CA ILE A 328 9.94 -20.24 -2.30
C ILE A 328 8.83 -19.36 -2.88
N ALA A 329 7.67 -19.95 -3.24
CA ALA A 329 6.56 -19.23 -3.85
C ALA A 329 6.06 -18.09 -2.94
N SER A 330 5.88 -18.38 -1.64
CA SER A 330 5.51 -17.38 -0.63
C SER A 330 6.55 -16.27 -0.48
N THR A 331 7.84 -16.59 -0.60
CA THR A 331 8.92 -15.60 -0.49
C THR A 331 8.93 -14.64 -1.68
N ILE A 332 8.78 -15.16 -2.89
CA ILE A 332 8.61 -14.34 -4.10
C ILE A 332 7.35 -13.47 -3.95
N ALA A 333 6.26 -14.06 -3.48
CA ALA A 333 4.96 -13.41 -3.34
C ALA A 333 4.93 -12.24 -2.36
N ARG A 334 5.85 -12.21 -1.38
CA ARG A 334 6.01 -11.16 -0.37
C ARG A 334 7.09 -10.13 -0.72
N SER A 335 7.92 -10.39 -1.73
CA SER A 335 9.05 -9.52 -2.03
C SER A 335 8.58 -8.13 -2.48
N PRO A 336 8.88 -7.05 -1.73
CA PRO A 336 8.47 -5.71 -2.13
C PRO A 336 9.05 -5.31 -3.49
N LEU A 337 10.27 -5.74 -3.78
CA LEU A 337 10.94 -5.48 -5.05
C LEU A 337 10.24 -6.18 -6.22
N VAL A 338 9.82 -7.43 -6.06
CA VAL A 338 9.03 -8.13 -7.09
C VAL A 338 7.69 -7.43 -7.30
N LYS A 339 6.97 -7.14 -6.21
CA LYS A 339 5.63 -6.52 -6.26
C LYS A 339 5.63 -5.11 -6.84
N THR A 340 6.67 -4.31 -6.58
CA THR A 340 6.84 -2.97 -7.17
C THR A 340 7.30 -3.03 -8.64
N ALA A 341 8.12 -4.03 -9.02
CA ALA A 341 8.49 -4.24 -10.43
C ALA A 341 7.26 -4.61 -11.27
N LEU A 342 6.39 -5.48 -10.73
CA LEU A 342 5.11 -5.83 -11.36
C LEU A 342 4.20 -4.62 -11.57
N TYR A 343 4.11 -3.72 -10.58
CA TYR A 343 3.37 -2.47 -10.72
C TYR A 343 3.99 -1.55 -11.78
N GLY A 344 5.32 -1.39 -11.75
CA GLY A 344 6.08 -0.59 -12.71
C GLY A 344 6.19 -1.20 -14.11
N LYS A 345 5.58 -2.39 -14.34
CA LYS A 345 5.67 -3.15 -15.59
C LYS A 345 7.11 -3.41 -16.02
N ASP A 346 7.99 -3.59 -15.04
CA ASP A 346 9.41 -3.93 -15.22
C ASP A 346 9.57 -5.46 -15.19
N ALA A 347 10.11 -6.03 -16.26
CA ALA A 347 10.34 -7.47 -16.44
C ALA A 347 11.55 -7.98 -15.66
N ASN A 348 11.62 -7.61 -14.37
CA ASN A 348 12.79 -7.78 -13.53
C ASN A 348 12.88 -9.19 -12.94
N TRP A 349 13.16 -10.17 -13.80
CA TRP A 349 13.38 -11.56 -13.38
C TRP A 349 14.55 -11.71 -12.41
N GLY A 350 15.50 -10.77 -12.39
CA GLY A 350 16.57 -10.71 -11.39
C GLY A 350 16.05 -10.56 -9.96
N ARG A 351 14.98 -9.77 -9.74
CA ARG A 351 14.33 -9.65 -8.43
C ARG A 351 13.62 -10.94 -8.02
N ILE A 352 13.06 -11.67 -8.98
CA ILE A 352 12.42 -12.99 -8.76
C ILE A 352 13.48 -14.03 -8.40
N LEU A 353 14.60 -14.06 -9.12
CA LEU A 353 15.72 -14.95 -8.83
C LEU A 353 16.36 -14.64 -7.48
N CYS A 354 16.54 -13.35 -7.15
CA CYS A 354 17.00 -12.92 -5.83
C CYS A 354 16.08 -13.44 -4.71
N ALA A 355 14.76 -13.26 -4.87
CA ALA A 355 13.76 -13.77 -3.92
C ALA A 355 13.73 -15.29 -3.81
N THR A 356 13.97 -15.99 -4.92
CA THR A 356 14.15 -17.44 -4.93
C THR A 356 15.38 -17.82 -4.12
N GLY A 357 16.53 -17.19 -4.39
CA GLY A 357 17.81 -17.49 -3.76
C GLY A 357 17.81 -17.30 -2.25
N TYR A 358 17.22 -16.21 -1.72
CA TYR A 358 17.19 -15.99 -0.27
C TYR A 358 16.06 -16.74 0.47
N SER A 359 15.19 -17.48 -0.21
CA SER A 359 14.00 -18.08 0.40
C SER A 359 14.27 -19.19 1.43
N LEU A 360 15.43 -19.85 1.32
CA LEU A 360 15.78 -21.01 2.14
C LEU A 360 17.11 -20.84 2.90
N ILE A 361 17.79 -19.71 2.71
CA ILE A 361 19.07 -19.43 3.39
C ILE A 361 18.85 -18.96 4.84
N SER A 362 19.87 -19.18 5.66
CA SER A 362 19.96 -18.68 7.02
C SER A 362 19.92 -17.15 7.09
N GLU A 363 19.34 -16.62 8.17
CA GLU A 363 19.31 -15.19 8.43
C GLU A 363 20.73 -14.59 8.57
N PRO A 364 20.92 -13.29 8.30
CA PRO A 364 22.21 -12.63 8.50
C PRO A 364 22.77 -12.87 9.90
N GLY A 365 24.00 -13.40 9.98
CA GLY A 365 24.66 -13.73 11.25
C GLY A 365 24.52 -15.20 11.69
N MET A 366 23.77 -16.02 10.96
CA MET A 366 23.72 -17.48 11.15
C MET A 366 24.64 -18.22 10.16
N PRO A 367 25.10 -19.45 10.46
CA PRO A 367 25.89 -20.24 9.53
C PRO A 367 25.16 -20.42 8.21
N VAL A 368 25.87 -20.22 7.09
CA VAL A 368 25.33 -20.51 5.75
C VAL A 368 24.97 -22.00 5.72
N ASN A 369 23.68 -22.27 5.52
CA ASN A 369 23.18 -23.63 5.33
C ASN A 369 23.23 -23.97 3.85
N ASP A 370 23.65 -25.20 3.53
CA ASP A 370 23.48 -25.72 2.18
C ASP A 370 21.98 -25.85 1.88
N VAL A 371 21.60 -25.39 0.71
CA VAL A 371 20.23 -25.44 0.20
C VAL A 371 20.21 -26.28 -1.07
N PRO A 372 20.30 -27.63 -0.96
CA PRO A 372 20.38 -28.51 -2.13
C PRO A 372 19.13 -28.44 -3.02
N GLU A 373 18.02 -27.90 -2.53
CA GLU A 373 16.78 -27.75 -3.28
C GLU A 373 16.79 -26.60 -4.30
N ILE A 374 17.73 -25.66 -4.17
CA ILE A 374 17.95 -24.57 -5.13
C ILE A 374 19.33 -24.75 -5.76
N VAL A 375 19.33 -25.25 -6.99
CA VAL A 375 20.54 -25.38 -7.81
C VAL A 375 20.51 -24.29 -8.87
N PRO A 376 21.33 -23.23 -8.77
CA PRO A 376 21.29 -22.10 -9.71
C PRO A 376 21.34 -22.54 -11.17
N GLU A 377 22.22 -23.48 -11.51
CA GLU A 377 22.46 -24.01 -12.86
C GLU A 377 21.30 -24.86 -13.41
N LYS A 378 20.28 -25.16 -12.59
CA LYS A 378 19.05 -25.86 -13.00
C LYS A 378 17.82 -24.99 -12.89
N THR A 379 17.95 -23.78 -12.35
CA THR A 379 16.81 -22.92 -12.05
C THR A 379 16.38 -22.18 -13.32
N ASN A 380 15.08 -22.20 -13.61
CA ASN A 380 14.47 -21.50 -14.73
C ASN A 380 13.40 -20.53 -14.22
N VAL A 381 13.24 -19.39 -14.90
CA VAL A 381 12.21 -18.38 -14.60
C VAL A 381 11.54 -17.95 -15.90
N SER A 382 10.21 -17.95 -15.90
CA SER A 382 9.40 -17.54 -17.05
C SER A 382 8.20 -16.69 -16.64
N PHE A 383 7.75 -15.85 -17.56
CA PHE A 383 6.41 -15.29 -17.51
C PHE A 383 5.47 -16.10 -18.39
N ILE A 384 4.34 -16.49 -17.81
CA ILE A 384 3.25 -17.19 -18.50
C ILE A 384 2.11 -16.20 -18.66
N PRO A 385 1.82 -15.75 -19.88
CA PRO A 385 0.71 -14.85 -20.13
C PRO A 385 -0.64 -15.57 -20.04
N THR A 386 -1.67 -14.83 -19.66
CA THR A 386 -3.02 -15.37 -19.46
C THR A 386 -3.91 -15.28 -20.69
N ASP A 387 -3.43 -14.62 -21.75
CA ASP A 387 -4.07 -14.50 -23.06
C ASP A 387 -3.93 -15.76 -23.95
N GLY A 388 -3.23 -16.79 -23.46
CA GLY A 388 -3.02 -18.07 -24.16
C GLY A 388 -1.85 -18.08 -25.14
N THR A 389 -1.08 -17.00 -25.23
CA THR A 389 0.14 -16.93 -26.03
C THR A 389 1.31 -17.69 -25.40
N ALA A 390 2.44 -17.78 -26.10
CA ALA A 390 3.60 -18.57 -25.69
C ALA A 390 4.26 -18.07 -24.40
N GLU A 391 4.80 -19.02 -23.63
CA GLU A 391 5.67 -18.78 -22.48
C GLU A 391 6.88 -17.92 -22.86
N LEU A 392 7.10 -16.85 -22.10
CA LEU A 392 8.30 -16.02 -22.22
C LEU A 392 9.34 -16.48 -21.21
N LYS A 393 10.37 -17.17 -21.70
CA LYS A 393 11.50 -17.63 -20.89
C LYS A 393 12.44 -16.45 -20.60
N LEU A 394 12.78 -16.27 -19.33
CA LEU A 394 13.62 -15.16 -18.86
C LEU A 394 14.99 -15.67 -18.39
N LEU A 395 15.00 -16.84 -17.74
CA LEU A 395 16.19 -17.53 -17.27
C LEU A 395 16.04 -19.03 -17.60
N VAL A 396 17.05 -19.62 -18.21
CA VAL A 396 17.10 -21.05 -18.53
C VAL A 396 18.37 -21.67 -17.95
N ASN A 397 18.23 -22.71 -17.13
CA ASN A 397 19.36 -23.40 -16.48
C ASN A 397 20.38 -22.44 -15.82
N GLY A 398 19.88 -21.41 -15.12
CA GLY A 398 20.72 -20.42 -14.45
C GLY A 398 21.33 -19.33 -15.35
N GLU A 399 21.11 -19.40 -16.67
CA GLU A 399 21.62 -18.42 -17.63
C GLU A 399 20.51 -17.49 -18.14
N PRO A 400 20.78 -16.18 -18.28
CA PRO A 400 19.79 -15.23 -18.80
C PRO A 400 19.52 -15.46 -20.29
N GLU A 401 18.24 -15.50 -20.66
CA GLU A 401 17.83 -15.55 -22.06
C GLU A 401 17.85 -14.15 -22.71
N GLN A 402 17.92 -14.10 -24.04
CA GLN A 402 17.72 -12.86 -24.77
C GLN A 402 16.22 -12.51 -24.80
N VAL A 403 15.77 -11.80 -23.76
CA VAL A 403 14.35 -11.46 -23.58
C VAL A 403 13.90 -10.41 -24.61
N ASP A 404 12.78 -10.70 -25.28
CA ASP A 404 12.04 -9.69 -26.04
C ASP A 404 11.32 -8.74 -25.06
N GLU A 405 11.92 -7.57 -24.85
CA GLU A 405 11.41 -6.53 -23.94
C GLU A 405 10.02 -6.02 -24.35
N ALA A 406 9.71 -5.98 -25.65
CA ALA A 406 8.39 -5.56 -26.11
C ALA A 406 7.34 -6.59 -25.72
N ARG A 407 7.65 -7.87 -25.92
CA ARG A 407 6.79 -8.97 -25.48
C ARG A 407 6.64 -8.99 -23.96
N ALA A 408 7.73 -8.78 -23.21
CA ALA A 408 7.68 -8.73 -21.75
C ALA A 408 6.76 -7.61 -21.25
N ALA A 409 6.85 -6.41 -21.86
CA ALA A 409 5.96 -5.30 -21.54
C ALA A 409 4.49 -5.60 -21.86
N GLU A 410 4.19 -6.24 -22.99
CA GLU A 410 2.81 -6.67 -23.34
C GLU A 410 2.24 -7.64 -22.29
N ILE A 411 3.03 -8.63 -21.87
CA ILE A 411 2.62 -9.59 -20.84
C ILE A 411 2.37 -8.87 -19.51
N LEU A 412 3.24 -7.91 -19.16
CA LEU A 412 3.11 -7.09 -17.95
C LEU A 412 2.03 -6.02 -18.04
N GLU A 413 1.40 -5.78 -19.19
CA GLU A 413 0.20 -4.94 -19.29
C GLU A 413 -1.06 -5.68 -18.82
N LEU A 414 -1.08 -7.01 -18.89
CA LEU A 414 -2.22 -7.82 -18.47
C LEU A 414 -2.53 -7.63 -16.98
N GLU A 415 -3.82 -7.64 -16.63
CA GLU A 415 -4.27 -7.66 -15.23
C GLU A 415 -3.80 -8.94 -14.53
N ASP A 416 -3.86 -10.06 -15.25
CA ASP A 416 -3.50 -11.38 -14.74
C ASP A 416 -2.17 -11.86 -15.32
N LEU A 417 -1.25 -12.25 -14.45
CA LEU A 417 0.08 -12.74 -14.81
C LEU A 417 0.41 -14.02 -14.05
N GLU A 418 1.14 -14.94 -14.68
CA GLU A 418 1.80 -16.04 -13.97
C GLU A 418 3.32 -15.95 -14.06
N ILE A 419 3.98 -16.08 -12.90
CA ILE A 419 5.42 -16.25 -12.75
C ILE A 419 5.67 -17.74 -12.50
N LEU A 420 6.42 -18.38 -13.40
CA LEU A 420 6.77 -19.78 -13.30
C LEU A 420 8.26 -19.92 -12.95
N VAL A 421 8.54 -20.63 -11.85
CA VAL A 421 9.90 -20.99 -11.42
C VAL A 421 10.04 -22.51 -11.46
N ARG A 422 11.02 -23.02 -12.21
CA ARG A 422 11.33 -24.45 -12.27
C ARG A 422 12.67 -24.70 -11.58
N LEU A 423 12.71 -25.57 -10.58
CA LEU A 423 13.92 -25.81 -9.79
C LEU A 423 14.79 -26.95 -10.35
N GLY A 424 14.21 -27.88 -11.12
CA GLY A 424 14.95 -29.04 -11.67
C GLY A 424 15.47 -30.01 -10.59
N THR A 425 14.88 -30.03 -9.40
CA THR A 425 15.30 -30.85 -8.25
C THR A 425 14.33 -31.97 -7.87
N GLY A 426 13.13 -32.02 -8.46
CA GLY A 426 12.15 -33.08 -8.21
C GLY A 426 10.87 -32.97 -9.04
N ASN A 427 9.75 -33.48 -8.51
CA ASN A 427 8.44 -33.50 -9.20
C ASN A 427 7.30 -32.84 -8.42
N LYS A 428 7.60 -32.19 -7.29
CA LYS A 428 6.62 -31.48 -6.46
C LYS A 428 6.44 -30.05 -6.96
N LYS A 429 5.30 -29.46 -6.60
CA LYS A 429 4.93 -28.11 -7.00
C LYS A 429 4.10 -27.42 -5.93
N ALA A 430 4.14 -26.10 -5.90
CA ALA A 430 3.26 -25.26 -5.11
C ALA A 430 2.81 -24.05 -5.92
N THR A 431 1.65 -23.50 -5.56
CA THR A 431 1.10 -22.28 -6.14
C THR A 431 0.78 -21.31 -5.02
N TYR A 432 1.07 -20.04 -5.28
CA TYR A 432 0.79 -18.92 -4.40
C TYR A 432 0.20 -17.79 -5.24
N TRP A 433 -0.71 -16.99 -4.67
CA TRP A 433 -1.29 -15.84 -5.34
C TRP A 433 -0.99 -14.56 -4.57
N THR A 434 -0.68 -13.50 -5.30
CA THR A 434 -0.36 -12.18 -4.74
C THR A 434 -0.81 -11.10 -5.70
N CYS A 435 -0.71 -9.85 -5.28
CA CYS A 435 -0.88 -8.68 -6.13
C CYS A 435 0.42 -7.90 -6.26
N ASP A 436 0.39 -6.81 -7.00
CA ASP A 436 1.43 -5.79 -7.01
C ASP A 436 1.34 -4.86 -5.77
N TYR A 437 2.38 -4.08 -5.50
CA TYR A 437 2.31 -2.95 -4.58
C TYR A 437 2.12 -1.69 -5.39
N SER A 438 0.91 -1.15 -5.36
CA SER A 438 0.59 0.09 -6.03
C SER A 438 0.54 1.25 -5.03
N HIS A 439 0.79 2.42 -5.57
CA HIS A 439 0.20 3.66 -5.08
C HIS A 439 -0.13 4.46 -6.34
N GLU A 440 -1.36 4.90 -6.52
CA GLU A 440 -1.52 6.17 -7.23
C GLU A 440 -1.16 7.26 -6.25
N TYR A 441 0.14 7.57 -6.18
CA TYR A 441 0.57 8.83 -5.60
C TYR A 441 -0.14 9.95 -6.37
N MET A 442 -0.83 10.85 -5.66
CA MET A 442 -1.44 12.04 -6.26
C MET A 442 -0.39 12.81 -7.08
N VAL A 443 0.89 12.73 -6.69
CA VAL A 443 2.03 13.26 -7.45
C VAL A 443 2.09 12.73 -8.89
N GLU A 444 1.90 11.43 -9.09
CA GLU A 444 1.95 10.82 -10.43
C GLU A 444 0.60 10.93 -11.14
N LYS A 445 -0.50 10.68 -10.43
CA LYS A 445 -1.86 10.78 -10.95
C LYS A 445 -2.16 12.16 -11.53
N TYR A 446 -1.70 13.21 -10.84
CA TYR A 446 -1.83 14.60 -11.26
C TYR A 446 -0.54 15.17 -11.82
N ARG A 447 0.38 14.35 -12.36
CA ARG A 447 1.54 14.86 -13.08
C ARG A 447 1.07 15.55 -14.38
N PRO A 448 1.46 16.81 -14.62
CA PRO A 448 1.15 17.50 -15.88
C PRO A 448 1.52 16.68 -17.12
N VAL A 449 0.61 16.66 -18.11
CA VAL A 449 0.82 15.98 -19.39
C VAL A 449 1.18 16.99 -20.49
N PHE A 450 0.62 18.19 -20.41
CA PHE A 450 0.89 19.29 -21.34
C PHE A 450 1.68 20.40 -20.66
N LEU A 451 2.47 21.15 -21.46
CA LEU A 451 3.23 22.31 -20.95
C LEU A 451 2.31 23.39 -20.36
N ASP A 452 1.06 23.49 -20.80
CA ASP A 452 0.06 24.42 -20.26
C ASP A 452 -0.38 24.08 -18.83
N ASP A 453 -0.24 22.81 -18.42
CA ASP A 453 -0.61 22.34 -17.09
C ASP A 453 0.53 22.52 -16.08
N VAL A 454 1.74 22.87 -16.53
CA VAL A 454 2.88 23.10 -15.64
C VAL A 454 2.75 24.45 -14.95
N VAL A 455 2.76 24.43 -13.63
CA VAL A 455 2.60 25.64 -12.82
C VAL A 455 3.96 26.22 -12.44
N GLY A 456 4.12 27.54 -12.63
CA GLY A 456 5.33 28.29 -12.30
C GLY A 456 6.38 28.30 -13.41
N ASN A 457 7.48 29.04 -13.17
CA ASN A 457 8.56 29.22 -14.16
C ASN A 457 8.06 29.64 -15.56
N THR A 458 7.07 30.54 -15.59
CA THR A 458 6.25 30.87 -16.77
C THR A 458 7.08 31.26 -17.99
N GLU A 459 8.12 32.07 -17.80
CA GLU A 459 9.01 32.48 -18.90
C GLU A 459 9.71 31.28 -19.54
N THR A 460 10.21 30.36 -18.72
CA THR A 460 10.88 29.15 -19.20
C THR A 460 9.89 28.21 -19.89
N ILE A 461 8.69 28.07 -19.35
CA ILE A 461 7.62 27.26 -19.96
C ILE A 461 7.20 27.84 -21.32
N GLU A 462 7.05 29.16 -21.45
CA GLU A 462 6.75 29.79 -22.75
C GLU A 462 7.87 29.57 -23.78
N ARG A 463 9.14 29.63 -23.36
CA ARG A 463 10.27 29.27 -24.24
C ARG A 463 10.18 27.80 -24.69
N LEU A 464 9.81 26.89 -23.79
CA LEU A 464 9.61 25.47 -24.15
C LEU A 464 8.44 25.28 -25.11
N LYS A 465 7.35 26.05 -24.97
CA LYS A 465 6.21 26.02 -25.91
C LYS A 465 6.59 26.50 -27.31
N ILE A 466 7.42 27.55 -27.39
CA ILE A 466 7.96 28.03 -28.68
C ILE A 466 8.80 26.92 -29.32
N ILE A 467 9.69 26.29 -28.55
CA ILE A 467 10.50 25.16 -29.04
C ILE A 467 9.62 23.99 -29.51
N ALA A 468 8.55 23.68 -28.78
CA ALA A 468 7.60 22.62 -29.15
C ALA A 468 6.90 22.91 -30.49
N ARG A 469 6.57 24.19 -30.74
CA ARG A 469 5.92 24.65 -31.97
C ARG A 469 6.87 24.63 -33.15
N ASP A 470 8.06 25.20 -32.98
CA ASP A 470 9.07 25.33 -34.05
C ASP A 470 9.73 23.99 -34.37
N GLY A 471 9.69 23.02 -33.44
CA GLY A 471 10.17 21.65 -33.63
C GLY A 471 11.68 21.47 -33.53
N ASN A 472 12.46 22.55 -33.69
CA ASN A 472 13.91 22.53 -33.61
C ASN A 472 14.42 22.79 -32.18
N MET A 473 14.46 21.72 -31.38
CA MET A 473 14.93 21.76 -30.00
C MET A 473 16.48 21.75 -29.92
N PRO A 474 17.14 22.72 -29.24
CA PRO A 474 18.56 22.61 -28.91
C PRO A 474 18.79 21.55 -27.80
N HIS A 475 20.02 21.17 -27.52
CA HIS A 475 20.27 20.44 -26.27
C HIS A 475 19.91 21.35 -25.08
N VAL A 476 19.26 20.83 -24.06
CA VAL A 476 18.79 21.63 -22.91
C VAL A 476 19.30 21.06 -21.60
N ILE A 477 19.63 21.94 -20.65
CA ILE A 477 19.85 21.61 -19.25
C ILE A 477 18.79 22.36 -18.45
N ILE A 478 17.92 21.63 -17.77
CA ILE A 478 16.97 22.19 -16.81
C ILE A 478 17.54 22.00 -15.41
N SER A 479 17.88 23.12 -14.76
CA SER A 479 18.47 23.12 -13.43
C SER A 479 17.62 23.87 -12.42
N GLY A 480 17.50 23.33 -11.21
CA GLY A 480 16.81 23.97 -10.09
C GLY A 480 16.49 22.99 -8.98
N MET A 481 15.86 23.45 -7.91
CA MET A 481 15.54 22.62 -6.73
C MET A 481 14.62 21.42 -7.04
N PRO A 482 14.56 20.40 -6.17
CA PRO A 482 13.62 19.29 -6.29
C PRO A 482 12.15 19.77 -6.36
N GLY A 483 11.29 18.94 -6.98
CA GLY A 483 9.84 19.14 -6.92
C GLY A 483 9.24 20.34 -7.66
N ILE A 484 10.03 21.12 -8.40
CA ILE A 484 9.56 22.30 -9.16
C ILE A 484 9.18 22.02 -10.63
N GLY A 485 9.05 20.74 -11.02
CA GLY A 485 8.56 20.36 -12.35
C GLY A 485 9.61 20.24 -13.47
N LYS A 486 10.90 20.04 -13.15
CA LYS A 486 11.98 19.88 -14.14
C LYS A 486 11.73 18.72 -15.11
N THR A 487 11.71 17.49 -14.58
CA THR A 487 11.47 16.26 -15.34
C THR A 487 10.13 16.31 -16.07
N THR A 488 9.09 16.76 -15.35
CA THR A 488 7.75 16.94 -15.91
C THR A 488 7.75 17.83 -17.15
N SER A 489 8.47 18.96 -17.13
CA SER A 489 8.51 19.89 -18.26
C SER A 489 9.22 19.30 -19.46
N VAL A 490 10.29 18.52 -19.26
CA VAL A 490 10.97 17.79 -20.34
C VAL A 490 10.05 16.74 -20.95
N LEU A 491 9.35 15.97 -20.13
CA LEU A 491 8.41 14.94 -20.59
C LEU A 491 7.24 15.55 -21.37
N CYS A 492 6.68 16.67 -20.89
CA CYS A 492 5.62 17.41 -21.61
C CYS A 492 6.11 17.93 -22.96
N LEU A 493 7.32 18.53 -22.99
CA LEU A 493 7.94 18.99 -24.23
C LEU A 493 8.13 17.83 -25.21
N ALA A 494 8.66 16.70 -24.74
CA ALA A 494 8.91 15.52 -25.56
C ALA A 494 7.62 14.96 -26.18
N ARG A 495 6.52 14.90 -25.40
CA ARG A 495 5.20 14.50 -25.90
C ARG A 495 4.68 15.43 -26.98
N GLN A 496 4.79 16.75 -26.78
CA GLN A 496 4.35 17.74 -27.79
C GLN A 496 5.27 17.73 -29.03
N LEU A 497 6.55 17.43 -28.87
CA LEU A 497 7.51 17.34 -29.98
C LEU A 497 7.39 16.06 -30.80
N LEU A 498 6.97 14.95 -30.22
CA LEU A 498 7.05 13.65 -30.90
C LEU A 498 5.69 13.00 -31.12
N GLY A 499 4.64 13.42 -30.40
CA GLY A 499 3.30 12.88 -30.53
C GLY A 499 3.30 11.35 -30.44
N ASP A 500 2.74 10.70 -31.47
CA ASP A 500 2.66 9.24 -31.55
C ASP A 500 4.04 8.56 -31.60
N ALA A 501 5.07 9.24 -32.10
CA ALA A 501 6.44 8.73 -32.18
C ALA A 501 7.18 8.78 -30.82
N TYR A 502 6.56 9.29 -29.75
CA TYR A 502 7.17 9.42 -28.43
C TYR A 502 7.80 8.11 -27.93
N LYS A 503 7.09 6.97 -28.05
CA LYS A 503 7.55 5.68 -27.53
C LYS A 503 8.82 5.18 -28.23
N GLU A 504 8.99 5.49 -29.51
CA GLU A 504 10.12 5.01 -30.31
C GLU A 504 11.29 5.99 -30.36
N ALA A 505 11.01 7.28 -30.16
CA ALA A 505 11.93 8.40 -30.35
C ALA A 505 12.37 9.10 -29.06
N VAL A 506 11.91 8.63 -27.88
CA VAL A 506 12.38 9.10 -26.57
C VAL A 506 13.10 7.97 -25.83
N LEU A 507 14.27 8.27 -25.27
CA LEU A 507 14.96 7.44 -24.30
C LEU A 507 15.06 8.19 -22.98
N GLU A 508 14.33 7.73 -21.96
CA GLU A 508 14.41 8.26 -20.59
C GLU A 508 15.32 7.37 -19.74
N LEU A 509 16.27 7.99 -19.03
CA LEU A 509 17.19 7.33 -18.13
C LEU A 509 17.34 8.14 -16.85
N ASN A 510 17.31 7.45 -15.69
CA ASN A 510 17.71 8.05 -14.42
C ASN A 510 19.20 7.73 -14.17
N ALA A 511 20.03 8.77 -14.02
CA ALA A 511 21.47 8.60 -13.88
C ALA A 511 21.92 7.99 -12.54
N SER A 512 21.06 8.02 -11.51
CA SER A 512 21.38 7.47 -10.18
C SER A 512 21.06 5.98 -10.02
N ASP A 513 20.06 5.46 -10.74
CA ASP A 513 19.53 4.09 -10.56
C ASP A 513 20.16 3.06 -11.50
N GLU A 514 20.69 3.47 -12.67
CA GLU A 514 21.21 2.51 -13.65
C GLU A 514 22.59 1.96 -13.28
N ARG A 515 22.63 0.65 -13.04
CA ARG A 515 23.82 -0.16 -12.73
C ARG A 515 24.94 0.07 -13.75
N GLY A 516 25.84 1.00 -13.44
CA GLY A 516 27.10 1.24 -14.13
C GLY A 516 27.02 2.30 -15.24
N ILE A 517 27.88 3.30 -15.11
CA ILE A 517 28.11 4.38 -16.09
C ILE A 517 28.36 3.86 -17.53
N GLU A 518 28.94 2.67 -17.67
CA GLU A 518 29.18 2.07 -18.98
C GLU A 518 27.91 1.60 -19.67
N VAL A 519 26.91 1.12 -18.91
CA VAL A 519 25.63 0.65 -19.45
C VAL A 519 24.82 1.83 -19.99
N VAL A 520 24.74 2.92 -19.20
CA VAL A 520 24.15 4.20 -19.62
C VAL A 520 24.78 4.70 -20.92
N ARG A 521 26.13 4.66 -21.00
CA ARG A 521 26.88 5.08 -22.20
C ARG A 521 26.52 4.25 -23.43
N GLN A 522 26.49 2.92 -23.31
CA GLN A 522 26.20 2.04 -24.44
C GLN A 522 24.75 2.17 -24.90
N ARG A 523 23.80 2.30 -23.96
CA ARG A 523 22.37 2.46 -24.25
C ARG A 523 22.10 3.78 -24.99
N ILE A 524 22.68 4.88 -24.52
CA ILE A 524 22.58 6.19 -25.19
C ILE A 524 23.21 6.13 -26.59
N LYS A 525 24.39 5.50 -26.72
CA LYS A 525 25.06 5.38 -28.02
C LYS A 525 24.24 4.55 -29.01
N GLY A 526 23.73 3.39 -28.58
CA GLY A 526 22.87 2.54 -29.41
C GLY A 526 21.60 3.25 -29.84
N PHE A 527 20.96 3.98 -28.93
CA PHE A 527 19.78 4.77 -29.24
C PHE A 527 20.09 5.94 -30.20
N ALA A 528 21.21 6.63 -30.01
CA ALA A 528 21.65 7.70 -30.92
C ALA A 528 21.93 7.17 -32.34
N GLN A 529 22.39 5.93 -32.46
CA GLN A 529 22.63 5.24 -33.74
C GLN A 529 21.35 4.73 -34.42
N LYS A 530 20.33 4.35 -33.65
CA LYS A 530 19.05 3.83 -34.17
C LYS A 530 18.41 4.85 -35.13
N LYS A 531 18.08 4.45 -36.36
CA LYS A 531 17.33 5.33 -37.28
C LYS A 531 15.85 5.27 -36.92
N VAL A 532 15.24 6.44 -36.74
CA VAL A 532 13.79 6.60 -36.51
C VAL A 532 13.31 7.67 -37.48
N THR A 533 12.23 7.37 -38.21
CA THR A 533 11.65 8.30 -39.18
C THR A 533 10.76 9.29 -38.43
N LEU A 534 11.17 10.55 -38.38
CA LEU A 534 10.45 11.62 -37.70
C LEU A 534 10.00 12.70 -38.70
N PRO A 535 8.95 13.47 -38.39
CA PRO A 535 8.56 14.63 -39.18
C PRO A 535 9.71 15.64 -39.36
N ALA A 536 9.67 16.41 -40.45
CA ALA A 536 10.72 17.38 -40.76
C ALA A 536 10.99 18.33 -39.58
N GLY A 537 12.28 18.49 -39.22
CA GLY A 537 12.73 19.33 -38.11
C GLY A 537 12.67 18.67 -36.72
N ARG A 538 12.05 17.50 -36.57
CA ARG A 538 11.99 16.77 -35.29
C ARG A 538 13.17 15.81 -35.15
N HIS A 539 13.65 15.65 -33.92
CA HIS A 539 14.82 14.85 -33.57
C HIS A 539 14.45 13.85 -32.47
N LYS A 540 15.16 12.72 -32.39
CA LYS A 540 15.05 11.83 -31.24
C LYS A 540 15.50 12.55 -29.98
N LEU A 541 14.99 12.17 -28.82
CA LEU A 541 15.29 12.82 -27.56
C LEU A 541 15.83 11.83 -26.53
N VAL A 542 16.96 12.15 -25.92
CA VAL A 542 17.50 11.46 -24.74
C VAL A 542 17.25 12.35 -23.53
N ILE A 543 16.47 11.85 -22.57
CA ILE A 543 16.17 12.51 -21.31
C ILE A 543 17.01 11.86 -20.22
N LEU A 544 17.84 12.65 -19.56
CA LEU A 544 18.68 12.21 -18.45
C LEU A 544 18.26 12.95 -17.19
N ASP A 545 17.56 12.24 -16.30
CA ASP A 545 17.22 12.76 -14.98
C ASP A 545 18.39 12.56 -14.00
N GLU A 546 18.46 13.45 -13.02
CA GLU A 546 19.55 13.53 -12.04
C GLU A 546 20.96 13.51 -12.66
N ALA A 547 21.14 14.22 -13.78
CA ALA A 547 22.40 14.23 -14.53
C ALA A 547 23.62 14.71 -13.71
N ASP A 548 23.39 15.44 -12.61
CA ASP A 548 24.40 15.85 -11.64
C ASP A 548 24.92 14.73 -10.73
N SER A 549 24.27 13.56 -10.75
CA SER A 549 24.74 12.33 -10.10
C SER A 549 25.74 11.55 -10.97
N MET A 550 25.91 11.91 -12.25
CA MET A 550 26.88 11.28 -13.14
C MET A 550 28.31 11.68 -12.80
N THR A 551 29.24 10.72 -12.86
CA THR A 551 30.67 11.04 -12.73
C THR A 551 31.16 11.88 -13.90
N SER A 552 32.19 12.71 -13.67
CA SER A 552 32.78 13.55 -14.70
C SER A 552 33.25 12.75 -15.92
N GLY A 553 33.76 11.52 -15.71
CA GLY A 553 34.15 10.62 -16.80
C GLY A 553 32.98 10.18 -17.69
N ALA A 554 31.82 9.89 -17.08
CA ALA A 554 30.59 9.57 -17.80
C ALA A 554 30.15 10.75 -18.69
N GLN A 555 30.15 11.95 -18.10
CA GLN A 555 29.74 13.17 -18.78
C GLN A 555 30.68 13.50 -19.95
N GLN A 556 32.00 13.33 -19.78
CA GLN A 556 32.98 13.51 -20.86
C GLN A 556 32.73 12.54 -22.03
N ALA A 557 32.32 11.31 -21.73
CA ALA A 557 32.01 10.34 -22.76
C ALA A 557 30.73 10.69 -23.55
N LEU A 558 29.73 11.31 -22.91
CA LEU A 558 28.51 11.77 -23.57
C LEU A 558 28.76 12.89 -24.58
N ARG A 559 29.73 13.76 -24.28
CA ARG A 559 30.08 14.91 -25.16
C ARG A 559 30.28 14.50 -26.61
N ARG A 560 31.07 13.44 -26.86
CA ARG A 560 31.36 12.98 -28.23
C ARG A 560 30.10 12.47 -28.93
N THR A 561 29.23 11.77 -28.20
CA THR A 561 27.96 11.27 -28.73
C THR A 561 27.02 12.44 -29.09
N MET A 562 26.95 13.46 -28.24
CA MET A 562 26.15 14.67 -28.51
C MET A 562 26.63 15.40 -29.76
N GLU A 563 27.94 15.51 -29.97
CA GLU A 563 28.52 16.16 -31.15
C GLU A 563 28.21 15.36 -32.43
N ILE A 564 28.52 14.06 -32.44
CA ILE A 564 28.38 13.20 -33.63
C ILE A 564 26.92 13.09 -34.08
N TYR A 565 25.98 12.95 -33.13
CA TYR A 565 24.57 12.68 -33.44
C TYR A 565 23.66 13.90 -33.27
N SER A 566 24.22 15.11 -33.18
CA SER A 566 23.45 16.35 -33.03
C SER A 566 22.40 16.55 -34.12
N ASN A 567 22.63 16.09 -35.34
CA ASN A 567 21.67 16.21 -36.45
C ASN A 567 20.44 15.29 -36.33
N THR A 568 20.48 14.25 -35.47
CA THR A 568 19.40 13.25 -35.36
C THR A 568 18.88 13.06 -33.94
N THR A 569 19.66 13.46 -32.94
CA THR A 569 19.40 13.19 -31.52
C THR A 569 19.69 14.43 -30.68
N ARG A 570 18.70 14.86 -29.90
CA ARG A 570 18.80 15.93 -28.90
C ARG A 570 18.84 15.35 -27.49
N PHE A 571 19.35 16.15 -26.57
CA PHE A 571 19.58 15.74 -25.19
C PHE A 571 18.92 16.76 -24.27
N ALA A 572 18.22 16.26 -23.26
CA ALA A 572 17.61 17.05 -22.21
C ALA A 572 18.08 16.52 -20.85
N PHE A 573 18.86 17.33 -20.15
CA PHE A 573 19.37 17.00 -18.83
C PHE A 573 18.51 17.69 -17.77
N ALA A 574 18.00 16.93 -16.80
CA ALA A 574 17.43 17.49 -15.58
C ALA A 574 18.44 17.30 -14.45
N CYS A 575 18.75 18.38 -13.72
CA CYS A 575 19.69 18.32 -12.60
C CYS A 575 19.29 19.28 -11.49
N ASN A 576 19.76 19.02 -10.28
CA ASN A 576 19.55 19.96 -9.17
C ASN A 576 20.60 21.08 -9.23
N GLN A 577 21.84 20.72 -9.53
CA GLN A 577 22.98 21.63 -9.51
C GLN A 577 23.68 21.69 -10.88
N SER A 578 23.52 22.82 -11.61
CA SER A 578 24.15 22.96 -12.93
C SER A 578 25.68 22.93 -12.90
N ASN A 579 26.31 23.35 -11.80
CA ASN A 579 27.77 23.38 -11.64
C ASN A 579 28.41 21.99 -11.49
N LYS A 580 27.62 20.95 -11.20
CA LYS A 580 28.08 19.55 -11.21
C LYS A 580 28.12 18.94 -12.63
N ILE A 581 27.53 19.63 -13.61
CA ILE A 581 27.65 19.28 -15.01
C ILE A 581 28.96 19.87 -15.54
N ILE A 582 29.76 19.09 -16.26
CA ILE A 582 31.03 19.56 -16.81
C ILE A 582 30.80 20.71 -17.82
N GLU A 583 31.70 21.70 -17.82
CA GLU A 583 31.64 22.85 -18.73
C GLU A 583 31.51 22.47 -20.23
N PRO A 584 32.17 21.39 -20.74
CA PRO A 584 31.99 20.98 -22.12
C PRO A 584 30.55 20.60 -22.50
N LEU A 585 29.74 20.10 -21.56
CA LEU A 585 28.32 19.83 -21.81
C LEU A 585 27.48 21.10 -21.67
N GLN A 586 27.76 21.92 -20.65
CA GLN A 586 27.07 23.19 -20.44
C GLN A 586 27.19 24.12 -21.66
N SER A 587 28.38 24.24 -22.25
CA SER A 587 28.63 25.08 -23.44
C SER A 587 27.85 24.65 -24.70
N ARG A 588 27.28 23.44 -24.73
CA ARG A 588 26.52 22.88 -25.86
C ARG A 588 25.02 22.83 -25.59
N CYS A 589 24.58 23.26 -24.42
CA CYS A 589 23.18 23.20 -24.01
C CYS A 589 22.63 24.58 -23.67
N ALA A 590 21.37 24.82 -24.01
CA ALA A 590 20.61 25.93 -23.44
C ALA A 590 20.31 25.64 -21.97
N ILE A 591 20.83 26.47 -21.07
CA ILE A 591 20.61 26.31 -19.62
C ILE A 591 19.34 27.05 -19.24
N LEU A 592 18.33 26.29 -18.82
CA LEU A 592 17.05 26.76 -18.32
C LEU A 592 17.04 26.62 -16.80
N ARG A 593 17.04 27.76 -16.10
CA ARG A 593 17.04 27.77 -14.63
C ARG A 593 15.60 27.88 -14.12
N TYR A 594 15.22 26.95 -13.25
CA TYR A 594 13.95 26.95 -12.57
C TYR A 594 14.13 27.53 -11.16
N ALA A 595 13.24 28.45 -10.81
CA ALA A 595 13.10 28.98 -9.46
C ALA A 595 12.09 28.16 -8.66
N LYS A 596 12.13 28.33 -7.33
CA LYS A 596 11.09 27.84 -6.42
C LYS A 596 9.73 28.37 -6.85
N LEU A 597 8.70 27.56 -6.66
CA LEU A 597 7.33 28.00 -6.88
C LEU A 597 6.93 29.00 -5.80
N THR A 598 6.18 30.02 -6.19
CA THR A 598 5.55 30.94 -5.24
C THR A 598 4.39 30.27 -4.51
N ASP A 599 4.07 30.73 -3.32
CA ASP A 599 2.95 30.22 -2.52
C ASP A 599 1.63 30.20 -3.30
N ALA A 600 1.33 31.28 -4.04
CA ALA A 600 0.14 31.37 -4.89
C ALA A 600 0.09 30.28 -5.98
N GLN A 601 1.25 29.91 -6.55
CA GLN A 601 1.35 28.84 -7.54
C GLN A 601 1.14 27.46 -6.92
N VAL A 602 1.67 27.22 -5.72
CA VAL A 602 1.45 25.98 -4.97
C VAL A 602 -0.02 25.83 -4.61
N VAL A 603 -0.63 26.88 -4.03
CA VAL A 603 -2.05 26.93 -3.70
C VAL A 603 -2.93 26.63 -4.91
N LYS A 604 -2.67 27.30 -6.05
CA LYS A 604 -3.44 27.09 -7.28
C LYS A 604 -3.48 25.61 -7.68
N ARG A 605 -2.35 24.91 -7.61
CA ARG A 605 -2.30 23.49 -7.98
C ARG A 605 -2.94 22.58 -6.93
N LEU A 606 -2.73 22.86 -5.65
CA LEU A 606 -3.35 22.09 -4.57
C LEU A 606 -4.87 22.17 -4.64
N LEU A 607 -5.45 23.36 -4.89
CA LEU A 607 -6.90 23.53 -5.03
C LEU A 607 -7.48 22.70 -6.18
N GLN A 608 -6.79 22.62 -7.33
CA GLN A 608 -7.22 21.76 -8.43
C GLN A 608 -7.26 20.27 -8.04
N ILE A 609 -6.28 19.81 -7.26
CA ILE A 609 -6.22 18.42 -6.78
C ILE A 609 -7.28 18.17 -5.71
N ILE A 610 -7.45 19.12 -4.78
CA ILE A 610 -8.47 19.08 -3.72
C ILE A 610 -9.87 18.98 -4.32
N GLU A 611 -10.16 19.76 -5.36
CA GLU A 611 -11.44 19.73 -6.06
C GLU A 611 -11.66 18.38 -6.77
N ALA A 612 -10.64 17.88 -7.47
CA ALA A 612 -10.71 16.61 -8.19
C ALA A 612 -10.89 15.40 -7.25
N GLU A 613 -10.21 15.40 -6.10
CA GLU A 613 -10.27 14.35 -5.08
C GLU A 613 -11.39 14.56 -4.05
N ARG A 614 -12.09 15.71 -4.09
CA ARG A 614 -13.13 16.11 -3.13
C ARG A 614 -12.64 16.07 -1.68
N VAL A 615 -11.46 16.63 -1.45
CA VAL A 615 -10.83 16.70 -0.11
C VAL A 615 -11.45 17.84 0.70
N GLU A 616 -11.86 17.54 1.93
CA GLU A 616 -12.27 18.57 2.88
C GLU A 616 -11.04 19.21 3.53
N TYR A 617 -10.99 20.56 3.53
CA TYR A 617 -9.85 21.32 4.03
C TYR A 617 -10.28 22.61 4.72
N SER A 618 -9.38 23.19 5.51
CA SER A 618 -9.48 24.54 6.05
C SER A 618 -8.37 25.45 5.53
N ASP A 619 -8.59 26.76 5.57
CA ASP A 619 -7.61 27.75 5.08
C ASP A 619 -6.28 27.67 5.84
N ASP A 620 -6.31 27.37 7.14
CA ASP A 620 -5.11 27.13 7.95
C ASP A 620 -4.38 25.84 7.57
N GLY A 621 -5.12 24.79 7.16
CA GLY A 621 -4.53 23.55 6.62
C GLY A 621 -3.81 23.78 5.30
N LEU A 622 -4.42 24.56 4.40
CA LEU A 622 -3.80 24.91 3.12
C LEU A 622 -2.54 25.78 3.33
N ALA A 623 -2.60 26.75 4.26
CA ALA A 623 -1.44 27.55 4.63
C ALA A 623 -0.32 26.70 5.23
N ALA A 624 -0.65 25.70 6.07
CA ALA A 624 0.33 24.78 6.64
C ALA A 624 0.99 23.88 5.57
N LEU A 625 0.23 23.40 4.58
CA LEU A 625 0.78 22.64 3.45
C LEU A 625 1.77 23.48 2.64
N VAL A 626 1.45 24.74 2.36
CA VAL A 626 2.34 25.64 1.62
C VAL A 626 3.59 25.97 2.42
N PHE A 627 3.43 26.26 3.71
CA PHE A 627 4.54 26.54 4.62
C PHE A 627 5.52 25.35 4.72
N SER A 628 5.00 24.12 4.83
CA SER A 628 5.82 22.91 4.92
C SER A 628 6.51 22.53 3.60
N ALA A 629 5.92 22.90 2.46
CA ALA A 629 6.42 22.54 1.13
C ALA A 629 7.57 23.42 0.62
N GLU A 630 7.72 24.65 1.11
CA GLU A 630 8.79 25.58 0.72
C GLU A 630 9.01 25.77 -0.80
N GLY A 631 7.91 25.70 -1.57
CA GLY A 631 7.93 25.79 -3.04
C GLY A 631 8.19 24.48 -3.78
N ASP A 632 8.31 23.35 -3.08
CA ASP A 632 8.34 21.99 -3.63
C ASP A 632 6.90 21.46 -3.82
N MET A 633 6.45 21.35 -5.07
CA MET A 633 5.10 20.88 -5.38
C MET A 633 4.90 19.40 -5.02
N ARG A 634 5.94 18.57 -5.18
CA ARG A 634 5.87 17.14 -4.90
C ARG A 634 5.63 16.92 -3.41
N GLN A 635 6.37 17.64 -2.56
CA GLN A 635 6.21 17.60 -1.12
C GLN A 635 4.83 18.11 -0.70
N ALA A 636 4.36 19.22 -1.29
CA ALA A 636 3.02 19.75 -1.01
C ALA A 636 1.90 18.72 -1.27
N ILE A 637 1.96 18.03 -2.42
CA ILE A 637 0.98 17.02 -2.81
C ILE A 637 1.08 15.77 -1.92
N ASN A 638 2.30 15.34 -1.59
CA ASN A 638 2.50 14.22 -0.67
C ASN A 638 1.94 14.52 0.73
N ASN A 639 2.19 15.72 1.25
CA ASN A 639 1.66 16.14 2.55
C ASN A 639 0.13 16.23 2.53
N LEU A 640 -0.45 16.72 1.44
CA LEU A 640 -1.91 16.75 1.23
C LEU A 640 -2.48 15.32 1.27
N GLN A 641 -1.92 14.42 0.47
CA GLN A 641 -2.36 13.03 0.39
C GLN A 641 -2.23 12.31 1.74
N SER A 642 -1.09 12.44 2.41
CA SER A 642 -0.84 11.79 3.69
C SER A 642 -1.76 12.33 4.80
N THR A 643 -2.01 13.64 4.80
CA THR A 643 -2.93 14.26 5.77
C THR A 643 -4.36 13.81 5.54
N PHE A 644 -4.81 13.80 4.28
CA PHE A 644 -6.16 13.35 3.93
C PHE A 644 -6.34 11.84 4.20
N ALA A 645 -5.38 11.00 3.82
CA ALA A 645 -5.44 9.57 4.06
C ALA A 645 -5.41 9.22 5.56
N GLY A 646 -4.67 9.99 6.36
CA GLY A 646 -4.57 9.77 7.81
C GLY A 646 -5.77 10.28 8.61
N PHE A 647 -6.31 11.46 8.26
CA PHE A 647 -7.27 12.18 9.10
C PHE A 647 -8.60 12.51 8.41
N GLY A 648 -8.72 12.32 7.09
CA GLY A 648 -9.92 12.67 6.31
C GLY A 648 -10.17 14.17 6.12
N PHE A 649 -9.59 15.02 6.97
CA PHE A 649 -9.71 16.48 6.95
C PHE A 649 -8.35 17.16 7.05
N VAL A 650 -8.10 18.11 6.16
CA VAL A 650 -6.83 18.84 6.07
C VAL A 650 -6.91 20.14 6.88
N SER A 651 -6.43 20.11 8.13
CA SER A 651 -6.28 21.26 9.02
C SER A 651 -4.82 21.53 9.36
N GLY A 652 -4.49 22.73 9.86
CA GLY A 652 -3.13 23.10 10.22
C GLY A 652 -2.51 22.12 11.22
N ASP A 653 -3.27 21.78 12.27
CA ASP A 653 -2.84 20.81 13.29
C ASP A 653 -2.58 19.41 12.70
N ASN A 654 -3.43 18.94 11.79
CA ASN A 654 -3.25 17.62 11.17
C ASN A 654 -2.03 17.61 10.24
N VAL A 655 -1.81 18.69 9.47
CA VAL A 655 -0.66 18.81 8.60
C VAL A 655 0.64 18.81 9.40
N PHE A 656 0.74 19.61 10.47
CA PHE A 656 1.96 19.65 11.30
C PHE A 656 2.21 18.35 12.08
N LYS A 657 1.17 17.58 12.41
CA LYS A 657 1.31 16.23 12.97
C LYS A 657 1.86 15.21 11.97
N VAL A 658 1.51 15.32 10.69
CA VAL A 658 2.00 14.42 9.63
C VAL A 658 3.42 14.77 9.19
N VAL A 659 3.71 16.06 9.05
CA VAL A 659 5.02 16.57 8.63
C VAL A 659 6.04 16.49 9.78
N ASP A 660 5.57 16.34 11.02
CA ASP A 660 6.38 16.29 12.24
C ASP A 660 7.32 17.50 12.38
N SER A 661 6.75 18.71 12.27
CA SER A 661 7.51 19.96 12.40
C SER A 661 6.92 20.90 13.44
N PRO A 662 7.75 21.72 14.12
CA PRO A 662 7.27 22.66 15.13
C PRO A 662 6.26 23.66 14.59
N HIS A 663 5.16 23.85 15.32
CA HIS A 663 4.12 24.79 14.92
C HIS A 663 4.67 26.25 14.86
N PRO A 664 4.53 26.98 13.73
CA PRO A 664 5.13 28.30 13.55
C PRO A 664 4.73 29.33 14.62
N ILE A 665 3.49 29.29 15.10
CA ILE A 665 2.97 30.17 16.16
C ILE A 665 3.76 30.02 17.47
N LYS A 666 4.11 28.78 17.88
CA LYS A 666 4.89 28.55 19.10
C LYS A 666 6.30 29.11 18.96
N VAL A 667 6.92 28.91 17.80
CA VAL A 667 8.25 29.46 17.48
C VAL A 667 8.22 30.99 17.40
N GLN A 668 7.14 31.57 16.85
CA GLN A 668 6.95 33.01 16.79
C GLN A 668 6.82 33.62 18.20
N ALA A 669 6.07 32.98 19.09
CA ALA A 669 5.95 33.40 20.49
C ALA A 669 7.32 33.36 21.21
N MET A 670 8.10 32.30 20.98
CA MET A 670 9.47 32.18 21.51
C MET A 670 10.37 33.32 21.00
N LEU A 671 10.39 33.59 19.69
CA LEU A 671 11.21 34.66 19.12
C LEU A 671 10.77 36.05 19.59
N LYS A 672 9.47 36.25 19.83
CA LYS A 672 8.95 37.49 20.43
C LYS A 672 9.41 37.66 21.88
N ALA A 673 9.39 36.58 22.68
CA ALA A 673 9.93 36.60 24.04
C ALA A 673 11.44 36.92 24.04
N CYS A 674 12.19 36.40 23.06
CA CYS A 674 13.59 36.79 22.87
C CYS A 674 13.74 38.29 22.57
N TYR A 675 12.89 38.83 21.70
CA TYR A 675 12.93 40.24 21.34
C TYR A 675 12.63 41.16 22.54
N GLU A 676 11.72 40.74 23.42
CA GLU A 676 11.35 41.45 24.65
C GLU A 676 12.37 41.27 25.79
N GLY A 677 13.39 40.42 25.60
CA GLY A 677 14.41 40.13 26.61
C GLY A 677 13.93 39.22 27.76
N ASN A 678 12.83 38.50 27.57
CA ASN A 678 12.29 37.55 28.55
C ASN A 678 12.90 36.16 28.34
N VAL A 679 14.05 35.92 28.99
CA VAL A 679 14.85 34.70 28.82
C VAL A 679 14.11 33.46 29.30
N ASP A 680 13.46 33.51 30.46
CA ASP A 680 12.80 32.33 31.05
C ASP A 680 11.63 31.87 30.18
N ALA A 681 10.78 32.79 29.72
CA ALA A 681 9.66 32.47 28.84
C ALA A 681 10.12 31.88 27.49
N ALA A 682 11.23 32.39 26.94
CA ALA A 682 11.78 31.87 25.68
C ALA A 682 12.40 30.47 25.85
N LEU A 683 13.06 30.21 26.98
CA LEU A 683 13.62 28.89 27.29
C LEU A 683 12.53 27.86 27.60
N ASP A 684 11.46 28.25 28.27
CA ASP A 684 10.32 27.36 28.53
C ASP A 684 9.61 26.98 27.23
N ALA A 685 9.40 27.93 26.31
CA ALA A 685 8.86 27.63 24.98
C ALA A 685 9.78 26.70 24.16
N LEU A 686 11.11 26.87 24.28
CA LEU A 686 12.07 25.95 23.66
C LEU A 686 12.00 24.54 24.26
N ARG A 687 11.89 24.44 25.59
CA ARG A 687 11.76 23.15 26.29
C ARG A 687 10.48 22.43 25.90
N GLU A 688 9.36 23.14 25.80
CA GLU A 688 8.10 22.56 25.36
C GLU A 688 8.23 21.93 23.96
N LEU A 689 8.89 22.61 23.02
CA LEU A 689 9.18 22.04 21.70
C LEU A 689 10.12 20.84 21.77
N TRP A 690 11.12 20.88 22.64
CA TRP A 690 12.07 19.77 22.83
C TRP A 690 11.40 18.53 23.43
N ASP A 691 10.56 18.71 24.44
CA ASP A 691 9.87 17.62 25.15
C ASP A 691 8.79 16.94 24.29
N LEU A 692 8.28 17.65 23.28
CA LEU A 692 7.44 17.07 22.22
C LEU A 692 8.21 16.16 21.25
N GLY A 693 9.54 16.09 21.37
CA GLY A 693 10.38 15.18 20.59
C GLY A 693 10.93 15.75 19.29
N TYR A 694 10.74 17.05 19.01
CA TYR A 694 11.28 17.67 17.80
C TYR A 694 12.80 17.68 17.80
N SER A 695 13.40 17.40 16.63
CA SER A 695 14.85 17.42 16.51
C SER A 695 15.40 18.85 16.60
N SER A 696 16.66 18.97 17.02
CA SER A 696 17.35 20.26 17.08
C SER A 696 17.40 20.97 15.72
N HIS A 697 17.47 20.20 14.64
CA HIS A 697 17.48 20.68 13.27
C HIS A 697 16.12 21.27 12.86
N ASP A 698 15.02 20.63 13.24
CA ASP A 698 13.67 21.10 12.89
C ASP A 698 13.31 22.37 13.65
N ILE A 699 13.71 22.47 14.91
CA ILE A 699 13.54 23.66 15.74
C ILE A 699 14.32 24.83 15.13
N ILE A 700 15.63 24.68 14.86
CA ILE A 700 16.45 25.79 14.35
C ILE A 700 16.06 26.20 12.92
N SER A 701 15.70 25.24 12.07
CA SER A 701 15.22 25.51 10.72
C SER A 701 13.90 26.29 10.75
N THR A 702 12.98 25.91 11.65
CA THR A 702 11.71 26.64 11.83
C THR A 702 11.95 28.04 12.41
N MET A 703 12.86 28.20 13.37
CA MET A 703 13.26 29.51 13.89
C MET A 703 13.75 30.43 12.77
N PHE A 704 14.61 29.92 11.88
CA PHE A 704 15.12 30.68 10.74
C PHE A 704 14.00 31.12 9.79
N ARG A 705 13.03 30.24 9.48
CA ARG A 705 11.88 30.54 8.62
C ARG A 705 10.96 31.60 9.22
N VAL A 706 10.60 31.44 10.50
CA VAL A 706 9.70 32.35 11.20
C VAL A 706 10.36 33.72 11.36
N THR A 707 11.67 33.78 11.65
CA THR A 707 12.40 35.06 11.78
C THR A 707 12.39 35.89 10.49
N LYS A 708 12.36 35.26 9.31
CA LYS A 708 12.29 35.98 8.03
C LYS A 708 10.94 36.65 7.79
N THR A 709 9.86 36.10 8.34
CA THR A 709 8.48 36.48 8.03
C THR A 709 7.79 37.22 9.16
N ILE A 710 8.39 37.26 10.36
CA ILE A 710 7.83 37.90 11.54
C ILE A 710 7.71 39.43 11.35
N PRO A 711 6.50 40.02 11.45
CA PRO A 711 6.30 41.44 11.17
C PRO A 711 6.71 42.35 12.34
N THR A 712 6.83 41.80 13.57
CA THR A 712 7.03 42.58 14.79
C THR A 712 8.47 43.02 15.05
N LEU A 713 9.46 42.45 14.36
CA LEU A 713 10.88 42.82 14.53
C LEU A 713 11.29 43.92 13.55
N SER A 714 12.17 44.81 14.02
CA SER A 714 12.87 45.76 13.13
C SER A 714 13.79 45.01 12.16
N GLU A 715 14.03 45.54 10.96
CA GLU A 715 14.93 44.92 9.97
C GLU A 715 16.35 44.71 10.53
N HIS A 716 16.85 45.66 11.33
CA HIS A 716 18.14 45.51 12.02
C HIS A 716 18.13 44.31 12.98
N SER A 717 17.11 44.18 13.82
CA SER A 717 16.98 43.06 14.75
C SER A 717 16.77 41.73 14.04
N LYS A 718 16.04 41.69 12.92
CA LYS A 718 15.88 40.47 12.10
C LYS A 718 17.23 39.99 11.57
N LEU A 719 18.06 40.88 11.04
CA LEU A 719 19.38 40.52 10.51
C LEU A 719 20.28 39.96 11.61
N GLU A 720 20.29 40.57 12.79
CA GLU A 720 21.06 40.09 13.93
C GLU A 720 20.54 38.73 14.44
N PHE A 721 19.22 38.53 14.48
CA PHE A 721 18.63 37.24 14.85
C PHE A 721 18.96 36.14 13.84
N ILE A 722 18.86 36.44 12.54
CA ILE A 722 19.22 35.53 11.45
C ILE A 722 20.69 35.13 11.54
N LYS A 723 21.58 36.08 11.87
CA LYS A 723 23.01 35.82 12.05
C LYS A 723 23.26 34.80 13.16
N GLU A 724 22.70 35.03 14.35
CA GLU A 724 22.88 34.13 15.51
C GLU A 724 22.23 32.76 15.31
N ILE A 725 21.04 32.71 14.71
CA ILE A 725 20.37 31.47 14.33
C ILE A 725 21.22 30.71 13.30
N GLY A 726 21.78 31.42 12.30
CA GLY A 726 22.65 30.84 11.28
C GLY A 726 23.92 30.21 11.85
N PHE A 727 24.63 30.91 12.75
CA PHE A 727 25.81 30.32 13.42
C PHE A 727 25.45 29.11 14.27
N THR A 728 24.30 29.13 14.93
CA THR A 728 23.83 27.98 15.71
C THR A 728 23.48 26.82 14.80
N HIS A 729 22.82 27.08 13.68
CA HIS A 729 22.46 26.08 12.67
C HIS A 729 23.70 25.40 12.10
N MET A 730 24.77 26.15 11.77
CA MET A 730 26.04 25.57 11.33
C MET A 730 26.63 24.60 12.36
N LYS A 731 26.66 24.99 13.65
CA LYS A 731 27.17 24.14 14.73
C LYS A 731 26.33 22.87 14.96
N ILE A 732 25.02 22.96 14.73
CA ILE A 732 24.11 21.80 14.76
C ILE A 732 24.43 20.85 13.61
N LEU A 733 24.70 21.38 12.40
CA LEU A 733 25.11 20.58 11.24
C LEU A 733 26.51 19.95 11.39
N GLU A 734 27.40 20.56 12.17
CA GLU A 734 28.70 19.99 12.57
C GLU A 734 28.57 18.85 13.61
N GLY A 735 27.36 18.57 14.10
CA GLY A 735 27.05 17.44 14.98
C GLY A 735 26.74 17.81 16.44
N VAL A 736 26.74 19.08 16.82
CA VAL A 736 26.43 19.51 18.20
C VAL A 736 24.93 19.74 18.37
N GLN A 737 24.18 18.65 18.47
CA GLN A 737 22.71 18.62 18.47
C GLN A 737 22.10 18.58 19.88
N THR A 738 22.53 19.48 20.78
CA THR A 738 22.09 19.47 22.18
C THR A 738 21.09 20.58 22.49
N LEU A 739 20.20 20.34 23.47
CA LEU A 739 19.32 21.37 24.01
C LEU A 739 20.11 22.57 24.54
N LEU A 740 21.32 22.35 25.07
CA LEU A 740 22.22 23.40 25.52
C LEU A 740 22.62 24.35 24.38
N GLN A 741 22.87 23.82 23.19
CA GLN A 741 23.25 24.61 22.02
C GLN A 741 22.09 25.51 21.55
N LEU A 742 20.87 24.99 21.54
CA LEU A 742 19.66 25.76 21.24
C LEU A 742 19.35 26.80 22.33
N SER A 743 19.49 26.41 23.60
CA SER A 743 19.32 27.31 24.74
C SER A 743 20.32 28.46 24.67
N GLY A 744 21.57 28.17 24.31
CA GLY A 744 22.60 29.17 24.06
C GLY A 744 22.24 30.12 22.91
N CYS A 745 21.61 29.62 21.84
CA CYS A 745 21.07 30.46 20.78
C CYS A 745 19.98 31.40 21.29
N VAL A 746 18.97 30.87 21.99
CA VAL A 746 17.86 31.65 22.56
C VAL A 746 18.39 32.77 23.47
N VAL A 747 19.33 32.46 24.36
CA VAL A 747 19.95 33.45 25.26
C VAL A 747 20.74 34.50 24.48
N ARG A 748 21.50 34.11 23.44
CA ARG A 748 22.20 35.08 22.56
C ARG A 748 21.22 36.02 21.86
N LEU A 749 20.05 35.53 21.43
CA LEU A 749 18.99 36.35 20.85
C LEU A 749 18.44 37.36 21.87
N CYS A 750 18.15 36.94 23.09
CA CYS A 750 17.69 37.84 24.16
C CYS A 750 18.71 38.95 24.47
N LYS A 751 20.00 38.59 24.50
CA LYS A 751 21.10 39.51 24.82
C LYS A 751 21.14 40.73 23.89
N LEU A 752 20.72 40.58 22.62
CA LEU A 752 20.78 41.67 21.63
C LEU A 752 19.95 42.89 22.02
N ASN A 753 18.88 42.72 22.81
CA ASN A 753 17.98 43.80 23.21
C ASN A 753 17.99 44.08 24.73
N MET A 754 18.83 43.40 25.49
CA MET A 754 18.94 43.57 26.94
C MET A 754 20.08 44.54 27.30
N ASP A 755 19.93 45.25 28.43
CA ASP A 755 20.98 46.15 28.94
C ASP A 755 22.28 45.36 29.21
N PRO A 756 23.42 45.74 28.58
CA PRO A 756 24.71 45.06 28.77
C PRO A 756 25.12 44.89 30.23
N LYS A 757 24.71 45.81 31.12
CA LYS A 757 25.03 45.76 32.56
C LYS A 757 24.43 44.55 33.28
N LYS A 758 23.35 43.96 32.75
CA LYS A 758 22.70 42.76 33.33
C LYS A 758 23.53 41.49 33.15
N PHE A 759 24.59 41.51 32.34
CA PHE A 759 25.44 40.35 32.04
C PHE A 759 26.87 40.50 32.55
N GLU A 760 27.18 41.56 33.29
CA GLU A 760 28.45 41.67 34.00
C GLU A 760 28.44 40.71 35.19
N ALA A 761 29.38 39.76 35.22
CA ALA A 761 29.56 38.91 36.39
C ALA A 761 29.87 39.81 37.59
N PRO A 762 29.27 39.58 38.78
CA PRO A 762 29.62 40.35 39.96
C PRO A 762 31.13 40.22 40.17
N LYS A 763 31.84 41.36 40.14
CA LYS A 763 33.27 41.39 40.45
C LYS A 763 33.44 40.80 41.85
N LYS A 764 34.11 39.66 41.93
CA LYS A 764 34.50 39.04 43.21
C LYS A 764 35.43 39.95 43.98
#